data_AF-A0A960TG75-F1
#
_entry.id   AF-A0A960TG75-F1
#
_cell.length_a   1.000
_cell.length_b   1.000
_cell.length_c   1.000
_cell.angle_alpha   90.00
_cell.angle_beta   90.00
_cell.angle_gamma   90.00
#
_symmetry.space_group_name_H-M   'P 1'
#
loop_
_entity.id
_entity.type
_entity.pdbx_description
1 polymer ?
#
loop_
_entity_poly.entity_id
_entity_poly.type
_entity_poly.pdbx_seq_one_letter_code
_entity_poly.pdbx_strand_id
1 'polypeptide(L)'
;MKEFFTFLLSFFLVSSPSDERIDLKNLHWEMREISQSASNSEWFPIQSMTEPIQSLYPEKNGWGFFEFRTRFDLPDSFLNNHSPPALYFISIGEVFSIFVNNEKIASEGYFENDHKFQVRSLRSYTSPINSRILKSQNNELIIQISGDLRGKSTGFFYPGEYILSTYEDILSLRQDLIGDFLNYFYILFSFYHLYLFLTNKSERHNLNIFFLGSITCLYFIVRSTSFQSLKWDTEYFLRLEYSSLMLTLPALLYFQEYLLRGKINLVARVFKWMSILLSLSCWIFYRYYLEDILFIWKLICVVSPLIIFYSPISEFRKKNPDAIIILFGLSIVSLVLFIDLYLVTFQKNHTIYSKYTFFFYFLSLGVLIANRMTRLNGHIQFLNEVLNNKITVIEDLNKNLELKVEKRTRELSLSLIDIERLKEKQDGDYFLITLIADPLYFIQFDKNYLDISTILNQYKKFSFKSKEYQIGGDLIIVETIPISDKNYTIFINGDAMGKSLQGATGAIVLGVVFKSLINTRRYSEQIANNSPEFTLKNIFIDLQKVFESFDGLMLCSALIGLIDTETGCLYSINAEHPYTVLYRNKKAEFLDLDNSLYKLGTSWFQKGIHVIVKQLFIGDVILTGSDGREDILIRTELNQYSINENSNLFLEAVENSLGDSENIFKYLQSRGNFTDDFSLIRIQILGLNTGESHKILSLLDDIIDYHELFKEKDRIEDYLENIFLNTLKSDYDKIRVKEVLSDLFPYHIHHLETLRNLYSSIGRYEDAASIGERIRIRDPYNKENLVSLLNLYKNLKYHHRLPKLIDKINALDSKT
;
A
#
# COMPACT_ATOMS: atom_id res chain seq x y z
N MET A 1 -48.38 -40.15 -4.37
CA MET A 1 -49.10 -39.85 -3.10
C MET A 1 -50.33 -40.72 -2.90
N LYS A 2 -51.28 -40.79 -3.85
CA LYS A 2 -52.44 -41.70 -3.74
C LYS A 2 -52.03 -43.16 -3.55
N GLU A 3 -51.10 -43.67 -4.36
CA GLU A 3 -50.52 -45.03 -4.26
C GLU A 3 -49.71 -45.27 -2.99
N PHE A 4 -49.00 -44.26 -2.49
CA PHE A 4 -48.26 -44.33 -1.23
C PHE A 4 -49.21 -44.36 -0.02
N PHE A 5 -50.33 -43.63 -0.09
CA PHE A 5 -51.37 -43.65 0.93
C PHE A 5 -52.20 -44.94 0.88
N THR A 6 -52.49 -45.51 -0.30
CA THR A 6 -53.12 -46.84 -0.40
C THR A 6 -52.16 -47.96 0.04
N PHE A 7 -50.87 -47.84 -0.23
CA PHE A 7 -49.85 -48.79 0.27
C PHE A 7 -49.69 -48.73 1.79
N LEU A 8 -49.73 -47.53 2.39
CA LEU A 8 -49.77 -47.35 3.84
C LEU A 8 -51.08 -47.85 4.44
N LEU A 9 -52.24 -47.60 3.80
CA LEU A 9 -53.53 -48.10 4.28
C LEU A 9 -53.62 -49.63 4.24
N SER A 10 -53.04 -50.29 3.21
CA SER A 10 -52.98 -51.75 3.16
C SER A 10 -52.05 -52.35 4.23
N PHE A 11 -51.12 -51.56 4.77
CA PHE A 11 -50.22 -51.96 5.87
C PHE A 11 -50.89 -51.91 7.25
N PHE A 12 -52.03 -51.21 7.40
CA PHE A 12 -52.76 -51.03 8.65
C PHE A 12 -53.94 -52.01 8.85
N LEU A 13 -54.19 -52.91 7.90
CA LEU A 13 -55.20 -53.97 8.04
C LEU A 13 -54.66 -55.09 8.94
N VAL A 14 -54.75 -54.88 10.26
CA VAL A 14 -54.59 -55.94 11.25
C VAL A 14 -55.78 -56.88 11.11
N SER A 15 -55.52 -58.15 10.80
CA SER A 15 -56.53 -59.21 10.81
C SER A 15 -57.17 -59.30 12.19
N SER A 16 -58.49 -59.32 12.26
CA SER A 16 -59.24 -59.52 13.51
C SER A 16 -58.82 -60.85 14.15
N PRO A 17 -58.70 -60.92 15.49
CA PRO A 17 -58.42 -62.16 16.19
C PRO A 17 -59.42 -63.24 15.77
N SER A 18 -58.95 -64.45 15.47
CA SER A 18 -59.85 -65.61 15.45
C SER A 18 -60.46 -65.81 16.85
N ASP A 19 -61.73 -66.21 16.91
CA ASP A 19 -62.50 -66.44 18.15
C ASP A 19 -62.02 -67.69 18.94
N GLU A 20 -60.90 -68.30 18.56
CA GLU A 20 -60.38 -69.57 19.11
C GLU A 20 -59.00 -69.40 19.76
N ARG A 21 -58.94 -68.58 20.81
CA ARG A 21 -57.73 -68.39 21.65
C ARG A 21 -57.94 -68.97 23.03
N ILE A 22 -57.02 -69.80 23.49
CA ILE A 22 -57.00 -70.27 24.87
C ILE A 22 -55.98 -69.46 25.65
N ASP A 23 -56.43 -68.66 26.61
CA ASP A 23 -55.55 -67.95 27.55
C ASP A 23 -55.07 -68.90 28.65
N LEU A 24 -53.78 -69.23 28.58
CA LEU A 24 -53.13 -70.13 29.51
C LEU A 24 -53.12 -69.59 30.94
N LYS A 25 -53.21 -68.26 31.16
CA LYS A 25 -53.20 -67.69 32.53
C LYS A 25 -54.44 -68.02 33.35
N ASN A 26 -55.59 -68.21 32.70
CA ASN A 26 -56.87 -68.47 33.36
C ASN A 26 -57.05 -69.94 33.78
N LEU A 27 -56.11 -70.80 33.38
CA LEU A 27 -56.11 -72.21 33.73
C LEU A 27 -55.62 -72.44 35.17
N HIS A 28 -55.98 -73.59 35.73
CA HIS A 28 -55.42 -74.03 37.00
C HIS A 28 -53.98 -74.51 36.80
N TRP A 29 -53.04 -73.89 37.50
CA TRP A 29 -51.63 -74.21 37.47
C TRP A 29 -51.18 -74.81 38.79
N GLU A 30 -50.36 -75.84 38.68
CA GLU A 30 -49.64 -76.44 39.80
C GLU A 30 -48.14 -76.33 39.55
N MET A 31 -47.38 -76.16 40.61
CA MET A 31 -45.92 -76.08 40.55
C MET A 31 -45.29 -77.09 41.50
N ARG A 32 -44.11 -77.57 41.13
CA ARG A 32 -43.19 -78.28 42.04
C ARG A 32 -41.74 -77.89 41.79
N GLU A 33 -40.92 -77.97 42.82
CA GLU A 33 -39.47 -77.84 42.70
C GLU A 33 -38.81 -79.22 42.60
N ILE A 34 -37.82 -79.34 41.72
CA ILE A 34 -37.06 -80.57 41.48
C ILE A 34 -35.68 -80.37 42.11
N SER A 35 -35.45 -80.98 43.27
CA SER A 35 -34.14 -81.00 43.93
C SER A 35 -33.52 -82.40 43.88
N GLN A 36 -32.20 -82.50 43.77
CA GLN A 36 -31.48 -83.78 43.81
C GLN A 36 -31.52 -84.46 45.20
N SER A 37 -31.92 -83.77 46.27
CA SER A 37 -31.60 -84.18 47.64
C SER A 37 -32.75 -84.20 48.66
N ALA A 38 -34.00 -83.93 48.30
CA ALA A 38 -35.10 -84.11 49.25
C ALA A 38 -36.45 -84.44 48.62
N SER A 39 -37.14 -85.35 49.30
CA SER A 39 -38.35 -86.13 48.98
C SER A 39 -39.69 -85.39 48.91
N ASN A 40 -39.70 -84.05 48.93
CA ASN A 40 -40.95 -83.29 48.90
C ASN A 40 -41.24 -82.81 47.48
N SER A 41 -41.57 -83.78 46.64
CA SER A 41 -41.98 -83.60 45.24
C SER A 41 -43.50 -83.55 45.11
N GLU A 42 -44.18 -82.86 46.03
CA GLU A 42 -45.64 -82.69 45.97
C GLU A 42 -45.99 -81.42 45.19
N TRP A 43 -47.02 -81.54 44.36
CA TRP A 43 -47.55 -80.44 43.57
C TRP A 43 -48.39 -79.54 44.46
N PHE A 44 -48.18 -78.22 44.36
CA PHE A 44 -49.02 -77.24 45.02
C PHE A 44 -49.63 -76.27 44.00
N PRO A 45 -50.88 -75.84 44.19
CA PRO A 45 -51.54 -74.90 43.30
C PRO A 45 -50.92 -73.50 43.43
N ILE A 46 -50.72 -72.82 42.30
CA ILE A 46 -50.26 -71.43 42.25
C ILE A 46 -51.42 -70.52 41.81
N GLN A 47 -51.46 -69.29 42.33
CA GLN A 47 -52.56 -68.36 42.03
C GLN A 47 -52.53 -67.87 40.59
N SER A 48 -51.32 -67.67 40.05
CA SER A 48 -51.13 -67.28 38.66
C SER A 48 -49.81 -67.82 38.14
N MET A 49 -49.81 -68.26 36.88
CA MET A 49 -48.59 -68.62 36.16
C MET A 49 -47.55 -67.49 36.12
N THR A 50 -47.97 -66.23 36.21
CA THR A 50 -47.06 -65.06 36.16
C THR A 50 -46.59 -64.58 37.54
N GLU A 51 -46.89 -65.35 38.59
CA GLU A 51 -46.36 -65.08 39.92
C GLU A 51 -44.84 -65.31 39.94
N PRO A 52 -44.02 -64.34 40.42
CA PRO A 52 -42.56 -64.51 40.46
C PRO A 52 -42.16 -65.73 41.28
N ILE A 53 -41.35 -66.63 40.72
CA ILE A 53 -40.94 -67.86 41.43
C ILE A 53 -40.20 -67.54 42.73
N GLN A 54 -39.53 -66.39 42.79
CA GLN A 54 -38.84 -65.87 43.98
C GLN A 54 -39.79 -65.55 45.14
N SER A 55 -41.03 -65.12 44.87
CA SER A 55 -42.00 -64.86 45.95
C SER A 55 -42.53 -66.16 46.55
N LEU A 56 -42.50 -67.26 45.79
CA LEU A 56 -42.87 -68.59 46.26
C LEU A 56 -41.74 -69.26 47.06
N TYR A 57 -40.47 -68.84 46.86
CA TYR A 57 -39.28 -69.34 47.56
C TYR A 57 -38.36 -68.21 48.07
N PRO A 58 -38.80 -67.41 49.07
CA PRO A 58 -38.08 -66.21 49.50
C PRO A 58 -36.71 -66.47 50.15
N GLU A 59 -36.49 -67.66 50.72
CA GLU A 59 -35.22 -68.01 51.39
C GLU A 59 -34.17 -68.65 50.46
N LYS A 60 -34.53 -68.96 49.21
CA LYS A 60 -33.67 -69.72 48.30
C LYS A 60 -32.88 -68.80 47.36
N ASN A 61 -31.56 -68.82 47.50
CA ASN A 61 -30.65 -68.05 46.68
C ASN A 61 -29.83 -68.97 45.75
N GLY A 62 -29.90 -68.71 44.44
CA GLY A 62 -29.16 -69.45 43.42
C GLY A 62 -30.06 -70.14 42.39
N TRP A 63 -29.50 -71.12 41.69
CA TRP A 63 -30.21 -71.86 40.64
C TRP A 63 -31.24 -72.83 41.21
N GLY A 64 -32.45 -72.80 40.66
CA GLY A 64 -33.52 -73.74 40.97
C GLY A 64 -34.06 -74.40 39.70
N PHE A 65 -34.67 -75.57 39.86
CA PHE A 65 -35.35 -76.31 38.79
C PHE A 65 -36.82 -76.47 39.17
N PHE A 66 -37.71 -75.97 38.32
CA PHE A 66 -39.14 -75.88 38.57
C PHE A 66 -39.92 -76.53 37.44
N GLU A 67 -40.99 -77.21 37.80
CA GLU A 67 -41.97 -77.74 36.86
C GLU A 67 -43.32 -77.09 37.09
N PHE A 68 -43.89 -76.61 35.99
CA PHE A 68 -45.24 -76.08 35.93
C PHE A 68 -46.12 -77.05 35.14
N ARG A 69 -47.30 -77.34 35.67
CA ARG A 69 -48.28 -78.22 35.03
C ARG A 69 -49.64 -77.55 34.96
N THR A 70 -50.32 -77.74 33.84
CA THR A 70 -51.73 -77.43 33.69
C THR A 70 -52.42 -78.45 32.77
N ARG A 71 -53.75 -78.45 32.82
CA ARG A 71 -54.61 -79.24 31.95
C ARG A 71 -55.64 -78.37 31.28
N PHE A 72 -55.94 -78.69 30.03
CA PHE A 72 -56.89 -77.92 29.24
C PHE A 72 -57.60 -78.80 28.22
N ASP A 73 -58.81 -78.37 27.87
CA ASP A 73 -59.63 -78.97 26.83
C ASP A 73 -59.62 -78.08 25.59
N LEU A 74 -59.77 -78.71 24.42
CA LEU A 74 -59.75 -78.03 23.13
C LEU A 74 -61.15 -78.09 22.49
N PRO A 75 -61.66 -76.97 21.93
CA PRO A 75 -62.84 -76.99 21.09
C PRO A 75 -62.64 -77.88 19.85
N ASP A 76 -63.67 -78.62 19.42
CA ASP A 76 -63.59 -79.49 18.24
C ASP A 76 -63.26 -78.71 16.95
N SER A 77 -63.64 -77.43 16.90
CA SER A 77 -63.33 -76.53 15.79
C SER A 77 -61.81 -76.28 15.66
N PHE A 78 -61.09 -76.21 16.78
CA PHE A 78 -59.65 -76.01 16.81
C PHE A 78 -58.87 -77.20 16.23
N LEU A 79 -59.36 -78.43 16.46
CA LEU A 79 -58.73 -79.66 15.97
C LEU A 79 -58.93 -79.91 14.47
N ASN A 80 -60.01 -79.37 13.90
CA ASN A 80 -60.33 -79.49 12.47
C ASN A 80 -59.71 -78.37 11.62
N ASN A 81 -59.05 -77.41 12.23
CA ASN A 81 -58.49 -76.25 11.55
C ASN A 81 -57.29 -76.65 10.66
N HIS A 82 -57.17 -76.04 9.48
CA HIS A 82 -56.09 -76.34 8.52
C HIS A 82 -54.73 -75.75 8.92
N SER A 83 -54.73 -74.71 9.76
CA SER A 83 -53.52 -74.06 10.25
C SER A 83 -52.97 -74.79 11.48
N PRO A 84 -51.66 -75.10 11.52
CA PRO A 84 -51.08 -75.85 12.62
C PRO A 84 -51.20 -75.07 13.94
N PRO A 85 -51.51 -75.73 15.07
CA PRO A 85 -51.58 -75.08 16.37
C PRO A 85 -50.18 -74.68 16.86
N ALA A 86 -50.09 -73.59 17.61
CA ALA A 86 -48.82 -73.13 18.17
C ALA A 86 -49.02 -72.51 19.56
N LEU A 87 -47.97 -72.61 20.39
CA LEU A 87 -47.89 -71.93 21.67
C LEU A 87 -47.20 -70.57 21.50
N TYR A 88 -47.75 -69.56 22.15
CA TYR A 88 -47.16 -68.23 22.27
C TYR A 88 -46.94 -67.86 23.74
N PHE A 89 -45.71 -67.52 24.07
CA PHE A 89 -45.31 -66.97 25.37
C PHE A 89 -44.75 -65.56 25.18
N ILE A 90 -45.41 -64.54 25.73
CA ILE A 90 -44.88 -63.16 25.73
C ILE A 90 -43.48 -63.08 26.39
N SER A 91 -43.22 -63.92 27.39
CA SER A 91 -41.88 -64.18 27.92
C SER A 91 -41.75 -65.58 28.48
N ILE A 92 -40.57 -66.16 28.34
CA ILE A 92 -40.16 -67.34 29.09
C ILE A 92 -38.64 -67.30 29.29
N GLY A 93 -38.18 -67.59 30.50
CA GLY A 93 -36.74 -67.70 30.82
C GLY A 93 -36.52 -68.65 31.99
N GLU A 94 -35.30 -69.03 32.35
CA GLU A 94 -34.00 -68.77 31.74
C GLU A 94 -33.52 -69.91 30.84
N VAL A 95 -33.63 -71.15 31.31
CA VAL A 95 -33.46 -72.37 30.51
C VAL A 95 -34.78 -73.10 30.61
N PHE A 96 -35.39 -73.49 29.49
CA PHE A 96 -36.71 -74.10 29.52
C PHE A 96 -36.90 -75.22 28.50
N SER A 97 -37.76 -76.17 28.85
CA SER A 97 -38.25 -77.21 27.97
C SER A 97 -39.76 -77.34 28.09
N ILE A 98 -40.44 -77.45 26.94
CA ILE A 98 -41.90 -77.49 26.86
C ILE A 98 -42.32 -78.86 26.36
N PHE A 99 -43.24 -79.49 27.09
CA PHE A 99 -43.81 -80.79 26.77
C PHE A 99 -45.33 -80.68 26.68
N VAL A 100 -45.90 -81.30 25.65
CA VAL A 100 -47.35 -81.43 25.49
C VAL A 100 -47.67 -82.92 25.38
N ASN A 101 -48.54 -83.43 26.24
CA ASN A 101 -48.90 -84.85 26.28
C ASN A 101 -47.67 -85.79 26.26
N ASN A 102 -46.64 -85.46 27.07
CA ASN A 102 -45.33 -86.13 27.16
C ASN A 102 -44.41 -86.09 25.94
N GLU A 103 -44.77 -85.39 24.86
CA GLU A 103 -43.85 -85.12 23.75
C GLU A 103 -43.14 -83.78 23.91
N LYS A 104 -41.81 -83.78 23.71
CA LYS A 104 -40.99 -82.56 23.78
C LYS A 104 -41.21 -81.72 22.52
N ILE A 105 -41.84 -80.56 22.69
CA ILE A 105 -42.14 -79.63 21.59
C ILE A 105 -40.95 -78.70 21.33
N ALA A 106 -40.35 -78.20 22.41
CA ALA A 106 -39.30 -77.19 22.34
C ALA A 106 -38.34 -77.26 23.53
N SER A 107 -37.10 -76.81 23.32
CA SER A 107 -36.16 -76.48 24.39
C SER A 107 -35.19 -75.39 24.00
N GLU A 108 -34.92 -74.50 24.94
CA GLU A 108 -33.98 -73.38 24.79
C GLU A 108 -33.05 -73.32 26.01
N GLY A 109 -31.74 -73.21 25.73
CA GLY A 109 -30.69 -73.31 26.76
C GLY A 109 -30.40 -74.76 27.17
N TYR A 110 -29.26 -74.98 27.85
CA TYR A 110 -28.93 -76.26 28.46
C TYR A 110 -27.96 -76.09 29.64
N PHE A 111 -28.06 -77.01 30.59
CA PHE A 111 -27.29 -77.05 31.84
C PHE A 111 -26.60 -78.41 31.94
N GLU A 112 -25.28 -78.44 32.13
CA GLU A 112 -24.50 -79.69 32.18
C GLU A 112 -23.49 -79.62 33.34
N ASN A 113 -23.53 -80.61 34.25
CA ASN A 113 -22.62 -80.79 35.39
C ASN A 113 -22.37 -79.53 36.24
N ASP A 114 -23.43 -78.89 36.74
CA ASP A 114 -23.35 -77.67 37.58
C ASP A 114 -22.63 -76.47 36.93
N HIS A 115 -22.43 -76.50 35.60
CA HIS A 115 -21.81 -75.41 34.83
C HIS A 115 -22.75 -74.87 33.75
N LYS A 116 -22.84 -73.53 33.70
CA LYS A 116 -23.70 -72.76 32.79
C LYS A 116 -23.05 -72.70 31.40
N PHE A 117 -23.73 -73.23 30.37
CA PHE A 117 -23.27 -73.11 28.98
C PHE A 117 -24.06 -72.09 28.16
N GLN A 118 -25.39 -72.01 28.31
CA GLN A 118 -26.18 -71.01 27.57
C GLN A 118 -27.53 -70.70 28.25
N VAL A 119 -27.77 -69.42 28.57
CA VAL A 119 -29.05 -68.93 29.15
C VAL A 119 -29.87 -68.15 28.12
N ARG A 120 -31.18 -68.43 28.08
CA ARG A 120 -32.14 -67.96 27.07
C ARG A 120 -33.46 -67.49 27.70
N SER A 121 -33.49 -66.24 28.16
CA SER A 121 -34.76 -65.52 28.39
C SER A 121 -35.23 -64.88 27.09
N LEU A 122 -36.35 -65.37 26.55
CA LEU A 122 -36.91 -64.94 25.26
C LEU A 122 -38.20 -64.16 25.45
N ARG A 123 -38.41 -63.16 24.58
CA ARG A 123 -39.66 -62.42 24.45
C ARG A 123 -40.40 -62.88 23.19
N SER A 124 -41.72 -62.95 23.27
CA SER A 124 -42.60 -63.36 22.15
C SER A 124 -42.16 -64.70 21.55
N TYR A 125 -41.92 -65.70 22.42
CA TYR A 125 -41.50 -67.04 22.02
C TYR A 125 -42.69 -67.80 21.40
N THR A 126 -42.44 -68.43 20.25
CA THR A 126 -43.44 -69.19 19.49
C THR A 126 -42.93 -70.58 19.21
N SER A 127 -43.74 -71.60 19.49
CA SER A 127 -43.44 -72.97 19.10
C SER A 127 -44.63 -73.63 18.42
N PRO A 128 -44.50 -74.06 17.15
CA PRO A 128 -45.54 -74.85 16.50
C PRO A 128 -45.66 -76.23 17.17
N ILE A 129 -46.88 -76.74 17.26
CA ILE A 129 -47.21 -78.07 17.79
C ILE A 129 -47.71 -78.93 16.62
N ASN A 130 -47.26 -80.18 16.57
CA ASN A 130 -47.84 -81.15 15.65
C ASN A 130 -49.26 -81.50 16.11
N SER A 131 -50.27 -81.24 15.27
CA SER A 131 -51.69 -81.45 15.61
C SER A 131 -52.01 -82.88 16.02
N ARG A 132 -51.20 -83.88 15.61
CA ARG A 132 -51.36 -85.29 15.99
C ARG A 132 -51.16 -85.58 17.49
N ILE A 133 -50.53 -84.66 18.23
CA ILE A 133 -50.24 -84.81 19.66
C ILE A 133 -51.44 -84.37 20.51
N LEU A 134 -52.30 -83.50 19.97
CA LEU A 134 -53.40 -82.85 20.70
C LEU A 134 -54.68 -83.69 20.67
N LYS A 135 -55.41 -83.67 21.78
CA LYS A 135 -56.67 -84.39 22.02
C LYS A 135 -57.79 -83.40 22.29
N SER A 136 -59.06 -83.78 22.14
CA SER A 136 -60.19 -82.87 22.46
C SER A 136 -60.31 -82.59 23.95
N GLN A 137 -60.04 -83.58 24.80
CA GLN A 137 -60.11 -83.45 26.26
C GLN A 137 -58.84 -83.96 26.95
N ASN A 138 -58.57 -83.40 28.15
CA ASN A 138 -57.48 -83.78 29.03
C ASN A 138 -56.08 -83.69 28.39
N ASN A 139 -55.77 -82.57 27.73
CA ASN A 139 -54.39 -82.29 27.33
C ASN A 139 -53.59 -81.83 28.54
N GLU A 140 -52.33 -82.23 28.61
CA GLU A 140 -51.40 -81.82 29.66
C GLU A 140 -50.25 -81.01 29.07
N LEU A 141 -50.02 -79.82 29.62
CA LEU A 141 -48.89 -78.95 29.30
C LEU A 141 -47.95 -78.91 30.51
N ILE A 142 -46.70 -79.34 30.29
CA ILE A 142 -45.63 -79.29 31.28
C ILE A 142 -44.54 -78.36 30.79
N ILE A 143 -44.14 -77.42 31.64
CA ILE A 143 -43.04 -76.50 31.37
C ILE A 143 -42.00 -76.66 32.46
N GLN A 144 -40.83 -77.14 32.05
CA GLN A 144 -39.64 -77.22 32.89
C GLN A 144 -38.85 -75.94 32.74
N ILE A 145 -38.57 -75.26 33.85
CA ILE A 145 -37.76 -74.04 33.90
C ILE A 145 -36.61 -74.24 34.89
N SER A 146 -35.41 -73.90 34.46
CA SER A 146 -34.24 -73.76 35.31
C SER A 146 -33.72 -72.33 35.22
N GLY A 147 -33.42 -71.72 36.35
CA GLY A 147 -32.89 -70.37 36.37
C GLY A 147 -32.45 -69.90 37.75
N ASP A 148 -31.71 -68.81 37.77
CA ASP A 148 -31.23 -68.19 39.00
C ASP A 148 -32.33 -67.36 39.67
N LEU A 149 -32.69 -67.70 40.91
CA LEU A 149 -33.69 -66.98 41.69
C LEU A 149 -33.21 -65.61 42.19
N ARG A 150 -31.93 -65.28 42.08
CA ARG A 150 -31.45 -63.92 42.40
C ARG A 150 -31.97 -62.87 41.42
N GLY A 151 -32.19 -63.26 40.16
CA GLY A 151 -32.73 -62.36 39.12
C GLY A 151 -34.24 -62.52 38.95
N LYS A 152 -34.93 -61.48 38.48
CA LYS A 152 -36.38 -61.50 38.21
C LYS A 152 -36.76 -62.14 36.86
N SER A 153 -35.79 -62.66 36.11
CA SER A 153 -35.96 -63.19 34.74
C SER A 153 -36.24 -64.69 34.65
N THR A 154 -36.42 -65.37 35.79
CA THR A 154 -36.66 -66.82 35.85
C THR A 154 -38.16 -67.09 35.85
N GLY A 155 -38.62 -67.90 34.90
CA GLY A 155 -40.02 -68.25 34.68
C GLY A 155 -40.77 -67.30 33.74
N PHE A 156 -42.01 -66.98 34.11
CA PHE A 156 -42.93 -66.15 33.34
C PHE A 156 -43.01 -64.75 33.95
N PHE A 157 -42.09 -63.88 33.55
CA PHE A 157 -41.86 -62.60 34.24
C PHE A 157 -42.53 -61.38 33.59
N TYR A 158 -43.16 -61.51 32.42
CA TYR A 158 -43.97 -60.43 31.83
C TYR A 158 -45.47 -60.63 31.96
N PRO A 159 -46.21 -59.57 32.32
CA PRO A 159 -47.65 -59.54 32.16
C PRO A 159 -47.97 -59.36 30.67
N GLY A 160 -48.56 -60.38 30.05
CA GLY A 160 -48.96 -60.33 28.66
C GLY A 160 -49.71 -61.58 28.23
N GLU A 161 -49.79 -61.82 26.92
CA GLU A 161 -50.49 -62.97 26.35
C GLU A 161 -49.64 -64.25 26.45
N TYR A 162 -50.23 -65.26 27.09
CA TYR A 162 -49.74 -66.63 27.12
C TYR A 162 -50.85 -67.47 26.51
N ILE A 163 -50.74 -67.81 25.23
CA ILE A 163 -51.89 -68.37 24.51
C ILE A 163 -51.51 -69.61 23.70
N LEU A 164 -52.49 -70.48 23.55
CA LEU A 164 -52.52 -71.52 22.53
C LEU A 164 -53.51 -71.07 21.44
N SER A 165 -53.05 -70.96 20.20
CA SER A 165 -53.87 -70.54 19.06
C SER A 165 -53.30 -71.11 17.76
N THR A 166 -53.85 -70.72 16.61
CA THR A 166 -53.32 -71.11 15.30
C THR A 166 -51.98 -70.41 15.04
N TYR A 167 -51.10 -71.04 14.26
CA TYR A 167 -49.80 -70.45 13.93
C TYR A 167 -49.91 -69.13 13.15
N GLU A 168 -50.94 -68.98 12.31
CA GLU A 168 -51.19 -67.74 11.55
C GLU A 168 -51.58 -66.57 12.47
N ASP A 169 -52.48 -66.81 13.43
CA ASP A 169 -52.84 -65.81 14.43
C ASP A 169 -51.62 -65.38 15.26
N ILE A 170 -50.80 -66.35 15.66
CA ILE A 170 -49.57 -66.08 16.43
C ILE A 170 -48.52 -65.33 15.59
N LEU A 171 -48.40 -65.62 14.30
CA LEU A 171 -47.54 -64.85 13.40
C LEU A 171 -48.00 -63.39 13.30
N SER A 172 -49.31 -63.14 13.24
CA SER A 172 -49.85 -61.77 13.24
C SER A 172 -49.57 -61.01 14.55
N LEU A 173 -49.54 -61.71 15.69
CA LEU A 173 -49.15 -61.13 16.99
C LEU A 173 -47.65 -60.82 17.09
N ARG A 174 -46.81 -61.60 16.40
CA ARG A 174 -45.34 -61.48 16.46
C ARG A 174 -44.78 -60.44 15.48
N GLN A 175 -45.47 -60.19 14.37
CA GLN A 175 -45.01 -59.31 13.30
C GLN A 175 -45.12 -57.82 13.67
N ASP A 176 -44.05 -57.26 14.23
CA ASP A 176 -43.88 -55.81 14.37
C ASP A 176 -43.29 -55.22 13.08
N LEU A 177 -44.03 -55.35 11.96
CA LEU A 177 -43.56 -54.90 10.64
C LEU A 177 -43.20 -53.41 10.64
N ILE A 178 -43.94 -52.60 11.40
CA ILE A 178 -43.66 -51.17 11.54
C ILE A 178 -42.35 -50.96 12.30
N GLY A 179 -42.11 -51.68 13.40
CA GLY A 179 -40.84 -51.62 14.12
C GLY A 179 -39.64 -52.02 13.28
N ASP A 180 -39.74 -53.10 12.50
CA ASP A 180 -38.69 -53.54 11.60
C ASP A 180 -38.45 -52.53 10.47
N PHE A 181 -39.50 -51.97 9.87
CA PHE A 181 -39.40 -50.86 8.90
C PHE A 181 -38.65 -49.65 9.49
N LEU A 182 -38.98 -49.26 10.72
CA LEU A 182 -38.31 -48.15 11.41
C LEU A 182 -36.82 -48.45 11.66
N ASN A 183 -36.47 -49.68 12.00
CA ASN A 183 -35.08 -50.10 12.14
C ASN A 183 -34.30 -49.93 10.82
N TYR A 184 -34.86 -50.37 9.69
CA TYR A 184 -34.27 -50.13 8.37
C TYR A 184 -34.11 -48.65 8.06
N PHE A 185 -35.11 -47.82 8.38
CA PHE A 185 -35.03 -46.38 8.24
C PHE A 185 -33.86 -45.79 9.04
N TYR A 186 -33.66 -46.19 10.30
CA TYR A 186 -32.56 -45.68 11.12
C TYR A 186 -31.19 -46.06 10.58
N ILE A 187 -31.02 -47.29 10.07
CA ILE A 187 -29.78 -47.71 9.39
C ILE A 187 -29.53 -46.79 8.20
N LEU A 188 -30.51 -46.67 7.29
CA LEU A 188 -30.35 -45.92 6.05
C LEU A 188 -30.09 -44.43 6.33
N PHE A 189 -30.86 -43.84 7.25
CA PHE A 189 -30.68 -42.45 7.68
C PHE A 189 -29.29 -42.22 8.27
N SER A 190 -28.82 -43.12 9.14
CA SER A 190 -27.49 -43.03 9.74
C SER A 190 -26.38 -43.08 8.68
N PHE A 191 -26.38 -44.09 7.82
CA PHE A 191 -25.36 -44.25 6.77
C PHE A 191 -25.42 -43.14 5.72
N TYR A 192 -26.60 -42.60 5.42
CA TYR A 192 -26.74 -41.41 4.58
C TYR A 192 -25.98 -40.21 5.16
N HIS A 193 -26.09 -39.98 6.47
CA HIS A 193 -25.34 -38.90 7.12
C HIS A 193 -23.84 -39.20 7.25
N LEU A 194 -23.43 -40.47 7.31
CA LEU A 194 -22.01 -40.82 7.17
C LEU A 194 -21.49 -40.47 5.78
N TYR A 195 -22.25 -40.79 4.73
CA TYR A 195 -21.91 -40.42 3.37
C TYR A 195 -21.78 -38.90 3.20
N LEU A 196 -22.74 -38.11 3.71
CA LEU A 196 -22.66 -36.64 3.69
C LEU A 196 -21.45 -36.09 4.45
N PHE A 197 -21.04 -36.73 5.55
CA PHE A 197 -19.83 -36.34 6.25
C PHE A 197 -18.54 -36.68 5.48
N LEU A 198 -18.50 -37.85 4.83
CA LEU A 198 -17.35 -38.25 4.03
C LEU A 198 -17.15 -37.34 2.81
N THR A 199 -18.25 -36.87 2.20
CA THR A 199 -18.21 -35.92 1.07
C THR A 199 -17.91 -34.50 1.53
N ASN A 200 -18.42 -34.07 2.70
CA ASN A 200 -18.14 -32.75 3.26
C ASN A 200 -17.75 -32.82 4.74
N LYS A 201 -16.44 -33.02 5.00
CA LYS A 201 -15.87 -33.16 6.35
C LYS A 201 -15.99 -31.90 7.22
N SER A 202 -16.28 -30.73 6.63
CA SER A 202 -16.45 -29.49 7.37
C SER A 202 -17.72 -29.52 8.25
N GLU A 203 -18.76 -30.20 7.78
CA GLU A 203 -20.06 -30.30 8.43
C GLU A 203 -20.09 -31.45 9.45
N ARG A 204 -19.31 -31.34 10.53
CA ARG A 204 -19.18 -32.44 11.52
C ARG A 204 -20.48 -32.79 12.26
N HIS A 205 -21.54 -31.97 12.13
CA HIS A 205 -22.86 -32.33 12.66
C HIS A 205 -23.39 -33.62 12.01
N ASN A 206 -23.08 -33.87 10.73
CA ASN A 206 -23.46 -35.10 10.03
C ASN A 206 -22.85 -36.36 10.67
N LEU A 207 -21.61 -36.28 11.13
CA LEU A 207 -20.96 -37.38 11.86
C LEU A 207 -21.68 -37.67 13.19
N ASN A 208 -22.10 -36.63 13.90
CA ASN A 208 -22.82 -36.80 15.16
C ASN A 208 -24.23 -37.39 14.93
N ILE A 209 -24.89 -37.09 13.81
CA ILE A 209 -26.15 -37.73 13.42
C ILE A 209 -25.94 -39.22 13.14
N PHE A 210 -24.86 -39.59 12.44
CA PHE A 210 -24.51 -40.99 12.22
C PHE A 210 -24.32 -41.73 13.55
N PHE A 211 -23.61 -41.15 14.52
CA PHE A 211 -23.47 -41.79 15.83
C PHE A 211 -24.81 -41.89 16.57
N LEU A 212 -25.60 -40.81 16.60
CA LEU A 212 -26.93 -40.82 17.21
C LEU A 212 -27.81 -41.90 16.59
N GLY A 213 -27.96 -41.88 15.26
CA GLY A 213 -28.76 -42.83 14.49
C GLY A 213 -28.32 -44.27 14.69
N SER A 214 -27.02 -44.55 14.61
CA SER A 214 -26.47 -45.90 14.79
C SER A 214 -26.70 -46.44 16.20
N ILE A 215 -26.50 -45.61 17.23
CA ILE A 215 -26.68 -46.02 18.63
C ILE A 215 -28.17 -46.25 18.93
N THR A 216 -29.06 -45.35 18.48
CA THR A 216 -30.52 -45.53 18.64
C THR A 216 -31.03 -46.74 17.86
N CYS A 217 -30.49 -46.99 16.67
CA CYS A 217 -30.81 -48.15 15.85
C CYS A 217 -30.39 -49.45 16.53
N LEU A 218 -29.17 -49.50 17.06
CA LEU A 218 -28.66 -50.66 17.79
C LEU A 218 -29.57 -51.00 18.98
N TYR A 219 -30.01 -49.99 19.74
CA TYR A 219 -30.95 -50.19 20.84
C TYR A 219 -32.28 -50.80 20.40
N PHE A 220 -32.90 -50.27 19.34
CA PHE A 220 -34.19 -50.79 18.84
C PHE A 220 -34.08 -52.16 18.17
N ILE A 221 -32.98 -52.43 17.44
CA ILE A 221 -32.73 -53.74 16.84
C ILE A 221 -32.53 -54.81 17.91
N VAL A 222 -31.72 -54.56 18.94
CA VAL A 222 -31.49 -55.55 20.02
C VAL A 222 -32.80 -55.94 20.73
N ARG A 223 -33.77 -55.02 20.75
CA ARG A 223 -35.09 -55.23 21.34
C ARG A 223 -36.14 -55.78 20.38
N SER A 224 -35.84 -55.95 19.08
CA SER A 224 -36.79 -56.52 18.12
C SER A 224 -36.94 -58.02 18.30
N THR A 225 -38.13 -58.54 18.01
CA THR A 225 -38.42 -59.99 18.06
C THR A 225 -37.57 -60.76 17.04
N SER A 226 -37.23 -60.13 15.92
CA SER A 226 -36.34 -60.65 14.89
C SER A 226 -34.93 -60.88 15.43
N PHE A 227 -34.35 -59.92 16.15
CA PHE A 227 -32.99 -60.05 16.69
C PHE A 227 -32.91 -61.05 17.86
N GLN A 228 -33.93 -61.10 18.73
CA GLN A 228 -33.95 -62.04 19.85
C GLN A 228 -34.11 -63.50 19.43
N SER A 229 -34.56 -63.75 18.19
CA SER A 229 -34.59 -65.10 17.61
C SER A 229 -33.19 -65.66 17.30
N LEU A 230 -32.14 -64.82 17.25
CA LEU A 230 -30.76 -65.28 17.15
C LEU A 230 -30.39 -66.09 18.41
N LYS A 231 -29.76 -67.26 18.23
CA LYS A 231 -29.40 -68.18 19.31
C LYS A 231 -28.17 -67.72 20.14
N TRP A 232 -28.11 -66.46 20.55
CA TRP A 232 -27.08 -65.94 21.47
C TRP A 232 -27.54 -66.04 22.94
N ASP A 233 -26.60 -65.93 23.88
CA ASP A 233 -26.92 -65.89 25.31
C ASP A 233 -27.57 -64.54 25.68
N THR A 234 -28.65 -64.58 26.47
CA THR A 234 -29.38 -63.42 27.00
C THR A 234 -28.47 -62.39 27.65
N GLU A 235 -27.37 -62.82 28.27
CA GLU A 235 -26.42 -61.92 28.90
C GLU A 235 -25.83 -60.91 27.90
N TYR A 236 -25.44 -61.34 26.69
CA TYR A 236 -24.91 -60.43 25.68
C TYR A 236 -25.99 -59.49 25.14
N PHE A 237 -27.23 -59.96 24.99
CA PHE A 237 -28.35 -59.12 24.59
C PHE A 237 -28.60 -57.99 25.60
N LEU A 238 -28.65 -58.30 26.90
CA LEU A 238 -28.85 -57.29 27.95
C LEU A 238 -27.70 -56.29 28.02
N ARG A 239 -26.44 -56.75 27.87
CA ARG A 239 -25.27 -55.86 27.83
C ARG A 239 -25.33 -54.92 26.63
N LEU A 240 -25.69 -55.42 25.44
CA LEU A 240 -25.87 -54.59 24.24
C LEU A 240 -27.06 -53.63 24.35
N GLU A 241 -28.19 -54.08 24.91
CA GLU A 241 -29.38 -53.27 25.14
C GLU A 241 -29.05 -52.09 26.07
N TYR A 242 -28.43 -52.35 27.22
CA TYR A 242 -28.13 -51.30 28.20
C TYR A 242 -27.00 -50.39 27.75
N SER A 243 -25.94 -50.94 27.15
CA SER A 243 -24.81 -50.13 26.66
C SER A 243 -25.24 -49.17 25.55
N SER A 244 -26.08 -49.61 24.62
CA SER A 244 -26.63 -48.75 23.55
C SER A 244 -27.58 -47.71 24.13
N LEU A 245 -28.50 -48.10 25.02
CA LEU A 245 -29.43 -47.20 25.71
C LEU A 245 -28.69 -46.06 26.44
N MET A 246 -27.63 -46.39 27.19
CA MET A 246 -26.83 -45.43 27.95
C MET A 246 -26.16 -44.36 27.08
N LEU A 247 -25.87 -44.69 25.82
CA LEU A 247 -25.21 -43.81 24.86
C LEU A 247 -26.20 -42.99 24.01
N THR A 248 -27.50 -43.29 24.02
CA THR A 248 -28.51 -42.57 23.21
C THR A 248 -28.62 -41.08 23.57
N LEU A 249 -28.87 -40.77 24.85
CA LEU A 249 -29.02 -39.40 25.35
C LEU A 249 -27.75 -38.52 25.20
N PRO A 250 -26.53 -38.99 25.54
CA PRO A 250 -25.33 -38.19 25.31
C PRO A 250 -25.06 -38.01 23.81
N ALA A 251 -25.35 -38.99 22.94
CA ALA A 251 -25.23 -38.81 21.50
C ALA A 251 -26.20 -37.74 20.99
N LEU A 252 -27.43 -37.70 21.52
CA LEU A 252 -28.44 -36.68 21.22
C LEU A 252 -27.94 -35.28 21.63
N LEU A 253 -27.43 -35.14 22.85
CA LEU A 253 -26.88 -33.88 23.36
C LEU A 253 -25.68 -33.40 22.53
N TYR A 254 -24.76 -34.30 22.19
CA TYR A 254 -23.56 -33.97 21.41
C TYR A 254 -23.90 -33.50 20.00
N PHE A 255 -24.86 -34.16 19.37
CA PHE A 255 -25.41 -33.75 18.09
C PHE A 255 -26.00 -32.33 18.17
N GLN A 256 -26.88 -32.08 19.14
CA GLN A 256 -27.56 -30.79 19.29
C GLN A 256 -26.58 -29.64 19.57
N GLU A 257 -25.62 -29.83 20.48
CA GLU A 257 -24.60 -28.82 20.80
C GLU A 257 -23.77 -28.46 19.56
N TYR A 258 -23.37 -29.45 18.77
CA TYR A 258 -22.60 -29.18 17.56
C TYR A 258 -23.44 -28.52 16.47
N LEU A 259 -24.70 -28.92 16.29
CA LEU A 259 -25.59 -28.33 15.28
C LEU A 259 -25.92 -26.87 15.59
N LEU A 260 -26.20 -26.56 16.86
CA LEU A 260 -26.66 -25.25 17.30
C LEU A 260 -25.52 -24.27 17.62
N ARG A 261 -24.48 -24.72 18.32
CA ARG A 261 -23.40 -23.84 18.81
C ARG A 261 -22.04 -24.08 18.13
N GLY A 262 -21.90 -25.17 17.36
CA GLY A 262 -20.64 -25.54 16.70
C GLY A 262 -19.53 -25.99 17.66
N LYS A 263 -19.77 -25.99 18.98
CA LYS A 263 -18.81 -26.34 20.03
C LYS A 263 -19.51 -27.14 21.11
N ILE A 264 -18.75 -27.99 21.79
CA ILE A 264 -19.25 -28.84 22.88
C ILE A 264 -18.91 -28.21 24.22
N ASN A 265 -19.94 -27.95 25.02
CA ASN A 265 -19.79 -27.41 26.37
C ASN A 265 -19.25 -28.45 27.35
N LEU A 266 -18.69 -27.97 28.47
CA LEU A 266 -18.11 -28.81 29.51
C LEU A 266 -19.12 -29.83 30.06
N VAL A 267 -20.35 -29.38 30.36
CA VAL A 267 -21.43 -30.24 30.89
C VAL A 267 -21.74 -31.39 29.93
N ALA A 268 -21.84 -31.13 28.63
CA ALA A 268 -22.07 -32.16 27.62
C ALA A 268 -20.90 -33.15 27.50
N ARG A 269 -19.66 -32.66 27.68
CA ARG A 269 -18.46 -33.51 27.70
C ARG A 269 -18.43 -34.44 28.91
N VAL A 270 -18.75 -33.91 30.09
CA VAL A 270 -18.84 -34.69 31.33
C VAL A 270 -19.95 -35.73 31.23
N PHE A 271 -21.15 -35.32 30.78
CA PHE A 271 -22.28 -36.22 30.58
C PHE A 271 -21.96 -37.38 29.63
N LYS A 272 -21.30 -37.08 28.49
CA LYS A 272 -20.84 -38.11 27.55
C LYS A 272 -19.89 -39.11 28.21
N TRP A 273 -18.85 -38.64 28.89
CA TRP A 273 -17.87 -39.54 29.51
C TRP A 273 -18.48 -40.37 30.64
N MET A 274 -19.36 -39.78 31.45
CA MET A 274 -20.12 -40.51 32.47
C MET A 274 -20.97 -41.63 31.84
N SER A 275 -21.69 -41.34 30.76
CA SER A 275 -22.47 -42.35 30.03
C SER A 275 -21.61 -43.41 29.35
N ILE A 276 -20.42 -43.06 28.83
CA ILE A 276 -19.47 -44.04 28.28
C ILE A 276 -18.95 -44.96 29.39
N LEU A 277 -18.60 -44.41 30.56
CA LEU A 277 -18.15 -45.19 31.72
C LEU A 277 -19.25 -46.15 32.20
N LEU A 278 -20.51 -45.69 32.27
CA LEU A 278 -21.66 -46.55 32.58
C LEU A 278 -21.87 -47.63 31.52
N SER A 279 -21.79 -47.27 30.23
CA SER A 279 -21.91 -48.21 29.11
C SER A 279 -20.82 -49.29 29.15
N LEU A 280 -19.57 -48.93 29.48
CA LEU A 280 -18.47 -49.86 29.69
C LEU A 280 -18.66 -50.72 30.95
N SER A 281 -19.23 -50.16 32.02
CA SER A 281 -19.53 -50.90 33.24
C SER A 281 -20.48 -52.07 33.01
N CYS A 282 -21.41 -51.94 32.05
CA CYS A 282 -22.27 -53.03 31.61
C CYS A 282 -21.50 -54.23 31.03
N TRP A 283 -20.26 -54.06 30.58
CA TRP A 283 -19.42 -55.15 30.06
C TRP A 283 -18.46 -55.74 31.10
N ILE A 284 -18.20 -55.01 32.18
CA ILE A 284 -17.25 -55.40 33.22
C ILE A 284 -17.95 -56.16 34.34
N PHE A 285 -19.12 -55.67 34.80
CA PHE A 285 -19.79 -56.25 35.95
C PHE A 285 -20.55 -57.54 35.61
N TYR A 286 -20.75 -58.38 36.63
CA TYR A 286 -21.55 -59.60 36.52
C TYR A 286 -23.02 -59.27 36.23
N ARG A 287 -23.73 -60.17 35.55
CA ARG A 287 -25.12 -59.96 35.07
C ARG A 287 -26.07 -59.41 36.13
N TYR A 288 -25.91 -59.83 37.38
CA TYR A 288 -26.75 -59.39 38.51
C TYR A 288 -26.76 -57.87 38.71
N TYR A 289 -25.59 -57.23 38.58
CA TYR A 289 -25.44 -55.79 38.79
C TYR A 289 -25.92 -54.94 37.61
N LEU A 290 -26.33 -55.55 36.48
CA LEU A 290 -26.83 -54.81 35.33
C LEU A 290 -28.12 -54.03 35.64
N GLU A 291 -28.98 -54.57 36.51
CA GLU A 291 -30.19 -53.87 36.97
C GLU A 291 -29.84 -52.65 37.84
N ASP A 292 -28.80 -52.75 38.69
CA ASP A 292 -28.31 -51.64 39.51
C ASP A 292 -27.70 -50.52 38.66
N ILE A 293 -26.92 -50.89 37.64
CA ILE A 293 -26.35 -49.93 36.69
C ILE A 293 -27.48 -49.25 35.90
N LEU A 294 -28.50 -50.00 35.49
CA LEU A 294 -29.69 -49.44 34.85
C LEU A 294 -30.45 -48.48 35.80
N PHE A 295 -30.52 -48.79 37.10
CA PHE A 295 -31.12 -47.91 38.09
C PHE A 295 -30.35 -46.58 38.23
N ILE A 296 -29.02 -46.62 38.29
CA ILE A 296 -28.17 -45.42 38.27
C ILE A 296 -28.43 -44.60 37.01
N TRP A 297 -28.53 -45.27 35.85
CA TRP A 297 -28.86 -44.59 34.59
C TRP A 297 -30.27 -43.97 34.62
N LYS A 298 -31.27 -44.63 35.21
CA LYS A 298 -32.62 -44.05 35.38
C LYS A 298 -32.60 -42.77 36.22
N LEU A 299 -31.78 -42.70 37.28
CA LEU A 299 -31.62 -41.47 38.07
C LEU A 299 -30.98 -40.34 37.24
N ILE A 300 -29.97 -40.66 36.44
CA ILE A 300 -29.34 -39.71 35.52
C ILE A 300 -30.35 -39.23 34.47
N CYS A 301 -31.21 -40.12 33.97
CA CYS A 301 -32.26 -39.77 33.02
C CYS A 301 -33.26 -38.76 33.57
N VAL A 302 -33.53 -38.72 34.88
CA VAL A 302 -34.41 -37.70 35.48
C VAL A 302 -33.80 -36.30 35.37
N VAL A 303 -32.47 -36.17 35.51
CA VAL A 303 -31.77 -34.88 35.41
C VAL A 303 -31.48 -34.50 33.96
N SER A 304 -31.36 -35.48 33.07
CA SER A 304 -30.95 -35.29 31.67
C SER A 304 -31.79 -34.28 30.86
N PRO A 305 -33.12 -34.12 31.05
CA PRO A 305 -33.89 -33.11 30.34
C PRO A 305 -33.36 -31.70 30.62
N LEU A 306 -33.01 -31.35 31.86
CA LEU A 306 -32.49 -30.01 32.16
C LEU A 306 -31.22 -29.69 31.37
N ILE A 307 -30.37 -30.70 31.15
CA ILE A 307 -29.14 -30.59 30.38
C ILE A 307 -29.44 -30.52 28.88
N ILE A 308 -30.32 -31.39 28.37
CA ILE A 308 -30.62 -31.50 26.94
C ILE A 308 -31.45 -30.29 26.45
N PHE A 309 -32.36 -29.76 27.27
CA PHE A 309 -33.15 -28.57 26.94
C PHE A 309 -32.36 -27.26 27.07
N TYR A 310 -31.25 -27.22 27.82
CA TYR A 310 -30.48 -25.99 27.99
C TYR A 310 -29.96 -25.42 26.66
N SER A 311 -29.38 -26.29 25.80
CA SER A 311 -28.77 -25.83 24.54
C SER A 311 -29.81 -25.22 23.58
N PRO A 312 -30.96 -25.87 23.31
CA PRO A 312 -31.97 -25.34 22.40
C PRO A 312 -32.74 -24.15 23.01
N ILE A 313 -33.03 -24.14 24.33
CA ILE A 313 -33.69 -22.98 24.97
C ILE A 313 -32.81 -21.73 24.87
N SER A 314 -31.51 -21.88 25.12
CA SER A 314 -30.57 -20.75 25.03
C SER A 314 -30.48 -20.18 23.62
N GLU A 315 -30.54 -21.02 22.58
CA GLU A 315 -30.48 -20.56 21.18
C GLU A 315 -31.84 -20.03 20.70
N PHE A 316 -32.94 -20.56 21.23
CA PHE A 316 -34.26 -20.00 21.03
C PHE A 316 -34.35 -18.56 21.57
N ARG A 317 -33.78 -18.29 22.75
CA ARG A 317 -33.67 -16.91 23.30
C ARG A 317 -32.86 -15.98 22.40
N LYS A 318 -31.90 -16.51 21.63
CA LYS A 318 -31.14 -15.78 20.62
C LYS A 318 -31.87 -15.66 19.27
N LYS A 319 -33.14 -16.07 19.20
CA LYS A 319 -33.98 -16.08 18.00
C LYS A 319 -33.44 -16.94 16.86
N ASN A 320 -32.71 -18.02 17.17
CA ASN A 320 -32.29 -18.98 16.16
C ASN A 320 -33.50 -19.85 15.73
N PRO A 321 -33.93 -19.80 14.45
CA PRO A 321 -35.08 -20.57 13.98
C PRO A 321 -34.87 -22.09 14.07
N ASP A 322 -33.63 -22.57 13.98
CA ASP A 322 -33.30 -24.01 14.05
C ASP A 322 -33.61 -24.58 15.44
N ALA A 323 -33.49 -23.75 16.47
CA ALA A 323 -33.76 -24.14 17.85
C ALA A 323 -35.24 -24.48 18.07
N ILE A 324 -36.17 -23.88 17.32
CA ILE A 324 -37.62 -24.11 17.48
C ILE A 324 -37.97 -25.55 17.09
N ILE A 325 -37.50 -26.00 15.93
CA ILE A 325 -37.78 -27.35 15.42
C ILE A 325 -37.15 -28.39 16.35
N ILE A 326 -35.92 -28.15 16.82
CA ILE A 326 -35.25 -29.04 17.78
C ILE A 326 -36.00 -29.07 19.11
N LEU A 327 -36.42 -27.92 19.65
CA LEU A 327 -37.17 -27.84 20.91
C LEU A 327 -38.51 -28.58 20.82
N PHE A 328 -39.25 -28.40 19.73
CA PHE A 328 -40.53 -29.07 19.53
C PHE A 328 -40.35 -30.58 19.45
N GLY A 329 -39.45 -31.05 18.57
CA GLY A 329 -39.15 -32.47 18.44
C GLY A 329 -38.63 -33.09 19.73
N LEU A 330 -37.74 -32.40 20.44
CA LEU A 330 -37.19 -32.83 21.73
C LEU A 330 -38.26 -32.88 22.82
N SER A 331 -39.22 -31.95 22.83
CA SER A 331 -40.34 -31.94 23.78
C SER A 331 -41.20 -33.19 23.62
N ILE A 332 -41.52 -33.57 22.38
CA ILE A 332 -42.29 -34.79 22.11
C ILE A 332 -41.49 -36.04 22.49
N VAL A 333 -40.21 -36.13 22.08
CA VAL A 333 -39.33 -37.26 22.45
C VAL A 333 -39.21 -37.39 23.95
N SER A 334 -39.00 -36.29 24.68
CA SER A 334 -38.86 -36.31 26.14
C SER A 334 -40.15 -36.71 26.85
N LEU A 335 -41.31 -36.23 26.35
CA LEU A 335 -42.62 -36.63 26.87
C LEU A 335 -42.84 -38.13 26.68
N VAL A 336 -42.58 -38.66 25.49
CA VAL A 336 -42.77 -40.09 25.21
C VAL A 336 -41.75 -40.95 25.93
N LEU A 337 -40.51 -40.51 26.10
CA LEU A 337 -39.53 -41.20 26.96
C LEU A 337 -39.98 -41.24 28.42
N PHE A 338 -40.60 -40.17 28.92
CA PHE A 338 -41.20 -40.17 30.26
C PHE A 338 -42.37 -41.15 30.36
N ILE A 339 -43.22 -41.21 29.32
CA ILE A 339 -44.30 -42.21 29.22
C ILE A 339 -43.72 -43.63 29.18
N ASP A 340 -42.74 -43.93 28.32
CA ASP A 340 -42.06 -45.23 28.25
C ASP A 340 -41.47 -45.61 29.62
N LEU A 341 -40.80 -44.67 30.30
CA LEU A 341 -40.23 -44.90 31.63
C LEU A 341 -41.33 -45.20 32.67
N TYR A 342 -42.44 -44.46 32.61
CA TYR A 342 -43.60 -44.65 33.49
C TYR A 342 -44.27 -46.02 33.24
N LEU A 343 -44.51 -46.36 31.97
CA LEU A 343 -45.14 -47.62 31.56
C LEU A 343 -44.30 -48.84 31.98
N VAL A 344 -42.98 -48.77 31.77
CA VAL A 344 -42.06 -49.85 32.16
C VAL A 344 -41.95 -49.97 33.68
N THR A 345 -41.94 -48.85 34.42
CA THR A 345 -41.71 -48.87 35.88
C THR A 345 -42.98 -49.19 36.67
N PHE A 346 -44.12 -48.61 36.29
CA PHE A 346 -45.37 -48.71 37.06
C PHE A 346 -46.40 -49.66 36.46
N GLN A 347 -46.54 -49.69 35.14
CA GLN A 347 -47.54 -50.54 34.47
C GLN A 347 -47.00 -51.90 34.01
N LYS A 348 -45.69 -52.14 34.16
CA LYS A 348 -44.98 -53.33 33.65
C LYS A 348 -45.28 -53.59 32.16
N ASN A 349 -45.62 -52.54 31.41
CA ASN A 349 -45.82 -52.61 29.98
C ASN A 349 -44.48 -52.32 29.28
N HIS A 350 -44.08 -53.22 28.40
CA HIS A 350 -42.75 -53.19 27.78
C HIS A 350 -42.79 -52.78 26.30
N THR A 351 -43.94 -52.29 25.82
CA THR A 351 -44.04 -51.61 24.53
C THR A 351 -43.22 -50.31 24.58
N ILE A 352 -42.45 -50.08 23.51
CA ILE A 352 -41.56 -48.92 23.40
C ILE A 352 -42.19 -47.95 22.41
N TYR A 353 -42.82 -46.88 22.90
CA TYR A 353 -43.41 -45.88 22.04
C TYR A 353 -42.37 -44.89 21.51
N SER A 354 -41.25 -44.72 22.20
CA SER A 354 -40.16 -43.84 21.76
C SER A 354 -39.62 -44.19 20.38
N LYS A 355 -39.71 -45.45 19.92
CA LYS A 355 -39.31 -45.83 18.55
C LYS A 355 -40.09 -45.08 17.47
N TYR A 356 -41.34 -44.68 17.72
CA TYR A 356 -42.13 -43.89 16.77
C TYR A 356 -41.79 -42.40 16.87
N THR A 357 -41.55 -41.90 18.09
CA THR A 357 -41.22 -40.49 18.29
C THR A 357 -39.83 -40.13 17.81
N PHE A 358 -38.85 -41.03 17.99
CA PHE A 358 -37.53 -40.88 17.41
C PHE A 358 -37.61 -40.82 15.89
N PHE A 359 -38.49 -41.58 15.24
CA PHE A 359 -38.68 -41.52 13.79
C PHE A 359 -39.11 -40.12 13.33
N PHE A 360 -40.15 -39.57 13.95
CA PHE A 360 -40.58 -38.20 13.65
C PHE A 360 -39.52 -37.17 14.01
N TYR A 361 -38.75 -37.39 15.07
CA TYR A 361 -37.62 -36.53 15.42
C TYR A 361 -36.54 -36.56 14.33
N PHE A 362 -36.08 -37.73 13.87
CA PHE A 362 -35.12 -37.85 12.78
C PHE A 362 -35.64 -37.25 11.46
N LEU A 363 -36.93 -37.43 11.14
CA LEU A 363 -37.56 -36.77 10.00
C LEU A 363 -37.49 -35.24 10.14
N SER A 364 -37.81 -34.70 11.32
CA SER A 364 -37.73 -33.27 11.61
C SER A 364 -36.30 -32.72 11.49
N LEU A 365 -35.29 -33.53 11.87
CA LEU A 365 -33.88 -33.19 11.68
C LEU A 365 -33.50 -33.18 10.19
N GLY A 366 -33.98 -34.14 9.41
CA GLY A 366 -33.80 -34.15 7.95
C GLY A 366 -34.36 -32.89 7.29
N VAL A 367 -35.57 -32.48 7.69
CA VAL A 367 -36.21 -31.24 7.21
C VAL A 367 -35.45 -29.99 7.68
N LEU A 368 -35.00 -29.96 8.94
CA LEU A 368 -34.19 -28.86 9.47
C LEU A 368 -32.90 -28.68 8.65
N ILE A 369 -32.18 -29.77 8.40
CA ILE A 369 -30.93 -29.75 7.65
C ILE A 369 -31.19 -29.35 6.20
N ALA A 370 -32.24 -29.88 5.57
CA ALA A 370 -32.65 -29.48 4.23
C ALA A 370 -32.94 -27.96 4.18
N ASN A 371 -33.71 -27.42 5.12
CA ASN A 371 -34.01 -25.99 5.19
C ASN A 371 -32.77 -25.14 5.49
N ARG A 372 -31.87 -25.62 6.34
CA ARG A 372 -30.58 -24.97 6.61
C ARG A 372 -29.71 -24.95 5.36
N MET A 373 -29.63 -26.06 4.62
CA MET A 373 -28.90 -26.15 3.36
C MET A 373 -29.53 -25.26 2.28
N THR A 374 -30.86 -25.21 2.15
CA THR A 374 -31.52 -24.32 1.19
C THR A 374 -31.25 -22.85 1.53
N ARG A 375 -31.28 -22.46 2.80
CA ARG A 375 -30.94 -21.08 3.21
C ARG A 375 -29.46 -20.77 3.00
N LEU A 376 -28.57 -21.70 3.34
CA LEU A 376 -27.12 -21.57 3.10
C LEU A 376 -26.83 -21.47 1.61
N ASN A 377 -27.41 -22.34 0.79
CA ASN A 377 -27.27 -22.33 -0.67
C ASN A 377 -27.85 -21.06 -1.27
N GLY A 378 -28.99 -20.57 -0.78
CA GLY A 378 -29.55 -19.29 -1.19
C GLY A 378 -28.61 -18.13 -0.86
N HIS A 379 -27.98 -18.13 0.32
CA HIS A 379 -26.99 -17.12 0.69
C HIS A 379 -25.71 -17.26 -0.13
N ILE A 380 -25.24 -18.47 -0.39
CA ILE A 380 -24.08 -18.74 -1.26
C ILE A 380 -24.37 -18.32 -2.68
N GLN A 381 -25.57 -18.59 -3.20
CA GLN A 381 -25.97 -18.21 -4.55
C GLN A 381 -26.10 -16.69 -4.68
N PHE A 382 -26.72 -16.03 -3.70
CA PHE A 382 -26.74 -14.56 -3.61
C PHE A 382 -25.31 -13.99 -3.51
N LEU A 383 -24.45 -14.58 -2.67
CA LEU A 383 -23.06 -14.15 -2.53
C LEU A 383 -22.28 -14.36 -3.83
N ASN A 384 -22.49 -15.47 -4.52
CA ASN A 384 -21.89 -15.78 -5.81
C ASN A 384 -22.42 -14.85 -6.90
N GLU A 385 -23.70 -14.49 -6.88
CA GLU A 385 -24.27 -13.51 -7.80
C GLU A 385 -23.71 -12.11 -7.55
N VAL A 386 -23.61 -11.69 -6.27
CA VAL A 386 -22.95 -10.44 -5.87
C VAL A 386 -21.47 -10.47 -6.22
N LEU A 387 -20.79 -11.60 -6.02
CA LEU A 387 -19.37 -11.77 -6.34
C LEU A 387 -19.16 -11.74 -7.86
N ASN A 388 -19.98 -12.44 -8.63
CA ASN A 388 -19.94 -12.42 -10.09
C ASN A 388 -20.26 -11.03 -10.63
N ASN A 389 -21.28 -10.34 -10.09
CA ASN A 389 -21.57 -8.95 -10.45
C ASN A 389 -20.41 -8.01 -10.07
N LYS A 390 -19.72 -8.25 -8.95
CA LYS A 390 -18.51 -7.51 -8.60
C LYS A 390 -17.35 -7.85 -9.52
N ILE A 391 -17.18 -9.11 -9.92
CA ILE A 391 -16.15 -9.55 -10.87
C ILE A 391 -16.43 -8.92 -12.23
N THR A 392 -17.65 -8.94 -12.75
CA THR A 392 -17.99 -8.31 -14.03
C THR A 392 -17.84 -6.79 -13.96
N VAL A 393 -18.23 -6.14 -12.86
CA VAL A 393 -17.97 -4.71 -12.65
C VAL A 393 -16.47 -4.43 -12.56
N ILE A 394 -15.69 -5.29 -11.91
CA ILE A 394 -14.23 -5.19 -11.85
C ILE A 394 -13.61 -5.44 -13.23
N GLU A 395 -14.13 -6.37 -14.02
CA GLU A 395 -13.67 -6.66 -15.38
C GLU A 395 -14.00 -5.50 -16.32
N ASP A 396 -15.20 -4.92 -16.24
CA ASP A 396 -15.58 -3.72 -17.00
C ASP A 396 -14.82 -2.47 -16.52
N LEU A 397 -14.58 -2.32 -15.21
CA LEU A 397 -13.74 -1.26 -14.66
C LEU A 397 -12.29 -1.46 -15.05
N ASN A 398 -11.75 -2.67 -14.98
CA ASN A 398 -10.38 -2.99 -15.38
C ASN A 398 -10.21 -2.81 -16.88
N LYS A 399 -11.17 -3.22 -17.71
CA LYS A 399 -11.14 -2.98 -19.15
C LYS A 399 -11.23 -1.49 -19.47
N ASN A 400 -12.08 -0.73 -18.78
CA ASN A 400 -12.13 0.73 -18.93
C ASN A 400 -10.87 1.42 -18.40
N LEU A 401 -10.29 0.93 -17.31
CA LEU A 401 -9.05 1.43 -16.73
C LEU A 401 -7.86 1.07 -17.60
N GLU A 402 -7.77 -0.13 -18.14
CA GLU A 402 -6.77 -0.56 -19.11
C GLU A 402 -6.86 0.29 -20.36
N LEU A 403 -8.06 0.51 -20.93
CA LEU A 403 -8.25 1.44 -22.04
C LEU A 403 -7.81 2.87 -21.68
N LYS A 404 -8.09 3.34 -20.46
CA LYS A 404 -7.72 4.68 -19.99
C LYS A 404 -6.23 4.80 -19.69
N VAL A 405 -5.61 3.76 -19.16
CA VAL A 405 -4.17 3.65 -18.87
C VAL A 405 -3.41 3.51 -20.18
N GLU A 406 -3.85 2.69 -21.11
CA GLU A 406 -3.29 2.58 -22.46
C GLU A 406 -3.40 3.92 -23.19
N LYS A 407 -4.58 4.57 -23.17
CA LYS A 407 -4.77 5.90 -23.74
C LYS A 407 -3.85 6.94 -23.09
N ARG A 408 -3.76 6.99 -21.75
CA ARG A 408 -2.89 7.93 -21.03
C ARG A 408 -1.41 7.64 -21.24
N THR A 409 -1.01 6.37 -21.29
CA THR A 409 0.38 5.96 -21.53
C THR A 409 0.78 6.29 -22.96
N ARG A 410 -0.15 6.14 -23.92
CA ARG A 410 0.05 6.55 -25.31
C ARG A 410 0.06 8.07 -25.48
N GLU A 411 -0.83 8.80 -24.81
CA GLU A 411 -0.82 10.27 -24.78
C GLU A 411 0.48 10.79 -24.15
N LEU A 412 0.95 10.16 -23.07
CA LEU A 412 2.19 10.51 -22.40
C LEU A 412 3.40 10.18 -23.27
N SER A 413 3.45 9.02 -23.91
CA SER A 413 4.55 8.65 -24.79
C SER A 413 4.62 9.56 -26.01
N LEU A 414 3.47 9.91 -26.59
CA LEU A 414 3.38 10.92 -27.65
C LEU A 414 3.85 12.29 -27.16
N SER A 415 3.42 12.72 -25.97
CA SER A 415 3.85 14.00 -25.37
C SER A 415 5.35 14.03 -25.07
N LEU A 416 5.93 12.91 -24.63
CA LEU A 416 7.37 12.79 -24.40
C LEU A 416 8.14 12.88 -25.71
N ILE A 417 7.69 12.18 -26.76
CA ILE A 417 8.25 12.30 -28.10
C ILE A 417 8.15 13.74 -28.60
N ASP A 418 7.03 14.41 -28.36
CA ASP A 418 6.84 15.81 -28.75
C ASP A 418 7.74 16.76 -27.95
N ILE A 419 7.92 16.54 -26.63
CA ILE A 419 8.85 17.31 -25.79
C ILE A 419 10.29 17.08 -26.24
N GLU A 420 10.69 15.84 -26.54
CA GLU A 420 12.03 15.53 -27.05
C GLU A 420 12.28 16.22 -28.39
N ARG A 421 11.31 16.18 -29.32
CA ARG A 421 11.40 16.90 -30.60
C ARG A 421 11.47 18.41 -30.42
N LEU A 422 10.66 18.97 -29.52
CA LEU A 422 10.67 20.40 -29.22
C LEU A 422 11.99 20.82 -28.60
N LYS A 423 12.55 20.01 -27.70
CA LYS A 423 13.87 20.23 -27.10
C LYS A 423 14.97 20.15 -28.14
N GLU A 424 14.97 19.12 -29.00
CA GLU A 424 15.95 18.99 -30.09
C GLU A 424 15.91 20.21 -31.03
N LYS A 425 14.70 20.69 -31.34
CA LYS A 425 14.52 21.92 -32.12
C LYS A 425 15.06 23.15 -31.39
N GLN A 426 14.72 23.31 -30.11
CA GLN A 426 15.20 24.43 -29.28
C GLN A 426 16.73 24.43 -29.14
N ASP A 427 17.35 23.27 -28.86
CA ASP A 427 18.80 23.13 -28.78
C ASP A 427 19.45 23.38 -30.15
N GLY A 428 18.77 23.03 -31.25
CA GLY A 428 19.15 23.42 -32.61
C GLY A 428 19.12 24.93 -32.84
N ASP A 429 18.07 25.62 -32.38
CA ASP A 429 17.96 27.08 -32.46
C ASP A 429 19.04 27.77 -31.60
N TYR A 430 19.32 27.26 -30.40
CA TYR A 430 20.42 27.74 -29.55
C TYR A 430 21.78 27.53 -30.20
N PHE A 431 21.99 26.38 -30.85
CA PHE A 431 23.21 26.12 -31.60
C PHE A 431 23.41 27.14 -32.74
N LEU A 432 22.36 27.45 -33.50
CA LEU A 432 22.43 28.45 -34.58
C LEU A 432 22.79 29.84 -34.05
N ILE A 433 22.24 30.24 -32.90
CA ILE A 433 22.56 31.52 -32.28
C ILE A 433 24.00 31.54 -31.76
N THR A 434 24.46 30.42 -31.19
CA THR A 434 25.87 30.28 -30.77
C THR A 434 26.82 30.44 -31.96
N LEU A 435 26.50 29.88 -33.14
CA LEU A 435 27.29 30.09 -34.36
C LEU A 435 27.35 31.56 -34.82
N ILE A 436 26.35 32.37 -34.49
CA ILE A 436 26.31 33.80 -34.80
C ILE A 436 27.05 34.61 -33.73
N ALA A 437 26.93 34.21 -32.46
CA ALA A 437 27.58 34.87 -31.33
C ALA A 437 29.10 34.60 -31.29
N ASP A 438 29.54 33.37 -31.56
CA ASP A 438 30.94 32.96 -31.43
C ASP A 438 31.93 33.85 -32.22
N PRO A 439 31.66 34.23 -33.48
CA PRO A 439 32.53 35.14 -34.24
C PRO A 439 32.56 36.59 -33.72
N LEU A 440 31.62 36.97 -32.85
CA LEU A 440 31.58 38.29 -32.21
C LEU A 440 32.52 38.34 -31.02
N TYR A 441 32.76 37.21 -30.32
CA TYR A 441 33.84 37.12 -29.33
C TYR A 441 35.18 37.19 -30.05
N PHE A 442 35.68 38.42 -30.16
CA PHE A 442 36.81 38.74 -31.00
C PHE A 442 37.90 39.37 -30.14
N ILE A 443 39.10 38.79 -30.21
CA ILE A 443 40.27 39.24 -29.47
C ILE A 443 41.39 39.45 -30.47
N GLN A 444 41.66 40.71 -30.80
CA GLN A 444 42.76 41.11 -31.66
C GLN A 444 43.44 42.35 -31.09
N PHE A 445 44.61 42.18 -30.50
CA PHE A 445 45.38 43.27 -29.88
C PHE A 445 46.88 43.13 -30.13
N ASP A 446 47.63 44.20 -29.89
CA ASP A 446 49.09 44.17 -29.94
C ASP A 446 49.67 43.52 -28.67
N LYS A 447 50.18 42.29 -28.84
CA LYS A 447 50.76 41.49 -27.76
C LYS A 447 52.11 41.99 -27.26
N ASN A 448 52.73 42.96 -27.93
CA ASN A 448 54.05 43.45 -27.54
C ASN A 448 54.00 44.29 -26.25
N TYR A 449 52.88 44.97 -25.99
CA TYR A 449 52.75 45.95 -24.92
C TYR A 449 51.71 45.55 -23.87
N LEU A 450 50.71 44.77 -24.26
CA LEU A 450 49.62 44.32 -23.40
C LEU A 450 49.56 42.79 -23.37
N ASP A 451 49.28 42.23 -22.20
CA ASP A 451 48.87 40.84 -22.03
C ASP A 451 47.39 40.81 -21.61
N ILE A 452 46.54 40.25 -22.48
CA ILE A 452 45.10 40.21 -22.27
C ILE A 452 44.61 38.77 -22.25
N SER A 453 43.97 38.38 -21.15
CA SER A 453 43.29 37.10 -21.01
C SER A 453 41.81 37.31 -20.69
N THR A 454 40.96 36.42 -21.23
CA THR A 454 39.51 36.55 -21.12
C THR A 454 38.90 35.21 -20.72
N ILE A 455 37.89 35.23 -19.86
CA ILE A 455 37.10 34.06 -19.49
C ILE A 455 35.64 34.39 -19.79
N LEU A 456 34.98 33.48 -20.49
CA LEU A 456 33.55 33.55 -20.77
C LEU A 456 32.92 32.19 -20.49
N ASN A 457 32.05 32.12 -19.49
CA ASN A 457 31.33 30.92 -19.10
C ASN A 457 29.84 31.27 -18.93
N GLN A 458 29.04 30.90 -19.92
CA GLN A 458 27.60 31.15 -19.90
C GLN A 458 26.90 30.06 -19.07
N TYR A 459 25.87 30.44 -18.32
CA TYR A 459 25.09 29.59 -17.43
C TYR A 459 24.33 28.50 -18.19
N LYS A 460 23.71 28.82 -19.33
CA LYS A 460 22.95 27.84 -20.12
C LYS A 460 23.90 27.01 -20.98
N LYS A 461 24.14 25.77 -20.54
CA LYS A 461 24.87 24.72 -21.29
C LYS A 461 23.88 23.75 -21.93
N PHE A 462 24.15 23.34 -23.17
CA PHE A 462 23.30 22.40 -23.91
C PHE A 462 24.15 21.52 -24.82
N SER A 463 23.67 20.31 -25.11
CA SER A 463 24.35 19.35 -25.97
C SER A 463 23.64 19.25 -27.31
N PHE A 464 24.35 19.51 -28.41
CA PHE A 464 23.82 19.35 -29.75
C PHE A 464 24.82 18.58 -30.61
N LYS A 465 24.37 17.51 -31.29
CA LYS A 465 25.21 16.62 -32.12
C LYS A 465 26.49 16.14 -31.39
N SER A 466 26.34 15.69 -30.13
CA SER A 466 27.42 15.16 -29.28
C SER A 466 28.56 16.14 -28.96
N LYS A 467 28.32 17.45 -29.11
CA LYS A 467 29.18 18.52 -28.61
C LYS A 467 28.40 19.38 -27.62
N GLU A 468 29.12 19.90 -26.63
CA GLU A 468 28.56 20.85 -25.68
C GLU A 468 28.77 22.28 -26.18
N TYR A 469 27.74 23.09 -26.06
CA TYR A 469 27.72 24.51 -26.39
C TYR A 469 27.14 25.30 -25.22
N GLN A 470 27.37 26.61 -25.24
CA GLN A 470 26.92 27.53 -24.22
C GLN A 470 26.31 28.78 -24.86
N ILE A 471 25.27 29.34 -24.23
CA ILE A 471 24.55 30.52 -24.72
C ILE A 471 24.17 31.40 -23.53
N GLY A 472 24.35 32.72 -23.64
CA GLY A 472 24.04 33.65 -22.55
C GLY A 472 24.24 35.11 -22.95
N GLY A 473 24.04 36.01 -21.99
CA GLY A 473 24.01 37.46 -22.14
C GLY A 473 25.36 38.17 -22.06
N ASP A 474 26.39 37.48 -21.59
CA ASP A 474 27.72 38.08 -21.46
C ASP A 474 28.46 38.20 -22.80
N LEU A 475 29.10 39.34 -23.04
CA LEU A 475 29.89 39.63 -24.23
C LEU A 475 31.25 40.23 -23.88
N ILE A 476 32.30 39.69 -24.49
CA ILE A 476 33.65 40.25 -24.44
C ILE A 476 34.14 40.52 -25.87
N ILE A 477 34.59 41.75 -26.12
CA ILE A 477 35.30 42.13 -27.35
C ILE A 477 36.54 42.93 -26.98
N VAL A 478 37.68 42.60 -27.61
CA VAL A 478 38.94 43.33 -27.47
C VAL A 478 39.55 43.53 -28.86
N GLU A 479 39.78 44.77 -29.25
CA GLU A 479 40.27 45.11 -30.58
C GLU A 479 41.25 46.29 -30.58
N THR A 480 42.18 46.33 -31.53
CA THR A 480 43.00 47.53 -31.77
C THR A 480 42.31 48.48 -32.74
N ILE A 481 42.22 49.75 -32.37
CA ILE A 481 41.60 50.80 -33.17
C ILE A 481 42.56 51.99 -33.34
N PRO A 482 42.69 52.52 -34.56
CA PRO A 482 43.44 53.75 -34.79
C PRO A 482 42.57 54.97 -34.40
N ILE A 483 43.13 55.88 -33.62
CA ILE A 483 42.53 57.17 -33.26
C ILE A 483 43.62 58.25 -33.36
N SER A 484 43.39 59.28 -34.17
CA SER A 484 44.31 60.41 -34.37
C SER A 484 45.77 59.96 -34.56
N ASP A 485 46.01 59.11 -35.56
CA ASP A 485 47.27 58.47 -35.93
C ASP A 485 47.90 57.50 -34.91
N LYS A 486 47.31 57.33 -33.73
CA LYS A 486 47.78 56.39 -32.68
C LYS A 486 46.94 55.14 -32.61
N ASN A 487 47.57 54.03 -32.20
CA ASN A 487 46.88 52.77 -31.96
C ASN A 487 46.46 52.62 -30.50
N TYR A 488 45.16 52.45 -30.29
CA TYR A 488 44.57 52.18 -28.98
C TYR A 488 44.00 50.77 -28.93
N THR A 489 44.02 50.15 -27.76
CA THR A 489 43.30 48.89 -27.52
C THR A 489 41.96 49.22 -26.89
N ILE A 490 40.86 49.02 -27.63
CA ILE A 490 39.49 49.16 -27.13
C ILE A 490 39.01 47.80 -26.63
N PHE A 491 38.26 47.81 -25.52
CA PHE A 491 37.59 46.63 -25.00
C PHE A 491 36.18 46.98 -24.53
N ILE A 492 35.30 45.99 -24.58
CA ILE A 492 33.98 46.04 -23.95
C ILE A 492 33.74 44.73 -23.21
N ASN A 493 33.28 44.85 -21.96
CA ASN A 493 32.64 43.77 -21.22
C ASN A 493 31.18 44.17 -21.02
N GLY A 494 30.25 43.40 -21.58
CA GLY A 494 28.83 43.67 -21.49
C GLY A 494 28.06 42.47 -20.96
N ASP A 495 26.95 42.74 -20.29
CA ASP A 495 25.97 41.76 -19.83
C ASP A 495 24.58 42.26 -20.25
N ALA A 496 23.95 41.52 -21.15
CA ALA A 496 22.63 41.81 -21.66
C ALA A 496 21.54 41.16 -20.80
N MET A 497 20.52 41.95 -20.45
CA MET A 497 19.41 41.52 -19.60
C MET A 497 18.70 40.26 -20.13
N GLY A 498 18.60 39.26 -19.25
CA GLY A 498 17.87 38.02 -19.46
C GLY A 498 18.81 36.82 -19.57
N LYS A 499 18.32 35.63 -19.21
CA LYS A 499 19.12 34.39 -19.24
C LYS A 499 18.92 33.65 -20.56
N SER A 500 19.95 32.94 -21.04
CA SER A 500 19.90 32.12 -22.26
C SER A 500 19.57 32.90 -23.55
N LEU A 501 18.43 32.65 -24.19
CA LEU A 501 18.10 33.18 -25.52
C LEU A 501 17.95 34.70 -25.57
N GLN A 502 17.25 35.28 -24.59
CA GLN A 502 17.01 36.73 -24.54
C GLN A 502 18.33 37.47 -24.30
N GLY A 503 19.12 37.01 -23.33
CA GLY A 503 20.47 37.53 -23.07
C GLY A 503 21.35 37.43 -24.31
N ALA A 504 21.43 36.25 -24.94
CA ALA A 504 22.25 36.06 -26.14
C ALA A 504 21.85 36.94 -27.31
N THR A 505 20.55 37.21 -27.47
CA THR A 505 20.08 38.16 -28.50
C THR A 505 20.59 39.56 -28.21
N GLY A 506 20.51 40.01 -26.96
CA GLY A 506 21.04 41.31 -26.55
C GLY A 506 22.56 41.41 -26.68
N ALA A 507 23.29 40.36 -26.33
CA ALA A 507 24.74 40.26 -26.51
C ALA A 507 25.14 40.36 -27.98
N ILE A 508 24.40 39.68 -28.89
CA ILE A 508 24.63 39.77 -30.34
C ILE A 508 24.38 41.19 -30.84
N VAL A 509 23.28 41.84 -30.44
CA VAL A 509 22.99 43.22 -30.84
C VAL A 509 24.12 44.15 -30.38
N LEU A 510 24.53 44.04 -29.11
CA LEU A 510 25.65 44.82 -28.58
C LEU A 510 26.92 44.61 -29.41
N GLY A 511 27.29 43.35 -29.67
CA GLY A 511 28.52 43.01 -30.37
C GLY A 511 28.53 43.44 -31.83
N VAL A 512 27.43 43.24 -32.56
CA VAL A 512 27.30 43.65 -33.97
C VAL A 512 27.39 45.18 -34.09
N VAL A 513 26.66 45.91 -33.24
CA VAL A 513 26.66 47.39 -33.27
C VAL A 513 28.03 47.92 -32.88
N PHE A 514 28.62 47.41 -31.80
CA PHE A 514 29.95 47.83 -31.34
C PHE A 514 31.02 47.59 -32.42
N LYS A 515 31.03 46.40 -33.03
CA LYS A 515 31.96 46.06 -34.12
C LYS A 515 31.73 46.91 -35.38
N SER A 516 30.47 47.23 -35.69
CA SER A 516 30.13 48.16 -36.78
C SER A 516 30.66 49.57 -36.52
N LEU A 517 30.50 50.08 -35.29
CA LEU A 517 31.03 51.38 -34.86
C LEU A 517 32.55 51.43 -34.94
N ILE A 518 33.25 50.37 -34.53
CA ILE A 518 34.71 50.25 -34.66
C ILE A 518 35.14 50.25 -36.14
N ASN A 519 34.52 49.41 -36.97
CA ASN A 519 34.89 49.29 -38.37
C ASN A 519 34.60 50.56 -39.17
N THR A 520 33.49 51.23 -38.92
CA THR A 520 33.14 52.50 -39.59
C THR A 520 34.21 53.57 -39.36
N ARG A 521 34.85 53.57 -38.18
CA ARG A 521 35.93 54.50 -37.83
C ARG A 521 37.23 54.21 -38.58
N ARG A 522 37.53 52.95 -38.88
CA ARG A 522 38.73 52.57 -39.66
C ARG A 522 38.75 53.14 -41.07
N TYR A 523 37.57 53.42 -41.65
CA TYR A 523 37.45 53.87 -43.05
C TYR A 523 37.12 55.36 -43.19
N SER A 524 36.90 56.09 -42.09
CA SER A 524 36.54 57.51 -42.11
C SER A 524 37.57 58.35 -41.36
N GLU A 525 38.44 59.04 -42.10
CA GLU A 525 39.49 59.91 -41.55
C GLU A 525 38.93 61.03 -40.64
N GLN A 526 37.77 61.60 -40.99
CA GLN A 526 37.10 62.62 -40.17
C GLN A 526 36.64 62.08 -38.81
N ILE A 527 36.26 60.81 -38.72
CA ILE A 527 35.79 60.20 -37.48
C ILE A 527 36.99 59.68 -36.66
N ALA A 528 38.07 59.27 -37.34
CA ALA A 528 39.32 58.81 -36.73
C ALA A 528 40.08 59.93 -36.00
N ASN A 529 39.98 61.19 -36.44
CA ASN A 529 40.69 62.33 -35.84
C ASN A 529 40.08 62.86 -34.52
N ASN A 530 39.09 62.17 -33.95
CA ASN A 530 38.46 62.56 -32.70
C ASN A 530 39.30 62.15 -31.49
N SER A 531 39.25 62.92 -30.40
CA SER A 531 39.94 62.56 -29.16
C SER A 531 39.42 61.23 -28.56
N PRO A 532 40.23 60.50 -27.77
CA PRO A 532 39.81 59.22 -27.17
C PRO A 532 38.54 59.36 -26.30
N GLU A 533 38.38 60.47 -25.58
CA GLU A 533 37.20 60.73 -24.75
C GLU A 533 35.94 60.94 -25.59
N PHE A 534 36.07 61.67 -26.71
CA PHE A 534 34.97 61.91 -27.63
C PHE A 534 34.57 60.63 -28.37
N THR A 535 35.55 59.79 -28.71
CA THR A 535 35.33 58.49 -29.34
C THR A 535 34.55 57.55 -28.42
N LEU A 536 34.99 57.37 -27.16
CA LEU A 536 34.27 56.55 -26.18
C LEU A 536 32.86 57.07 -25.92
N LYS A 537 32.70 58.38 -25.73
CA LYS A 537 31.39 59.01 -25.54
C LYS A 537 30.43 58.75 -26.70
N ASN A 538 30.90 58.88 -27.94
CA ASN A 538 30.03 58.66 -29.10
C ASN A 538 29.66 57.18 -29.25
N ILE A 539 30.61 56.27 -29.04
CA ILE A 539 30.31 54.83 -29.03
C ILE A 539 29.23 54.54 -27.99
N PHE A 540 29.37 55.09 -26.78
CA PHE A 540 28.38 54.93 -25.72
C PHE A 540 27.00 55.51 -26.10
N ILE A 541 26.93 56.72 -26.68
CA ILE A 541 25.67 57.33 -27.12
C ILE A 541 24.99 56.50 -28.21
N ASP A 542 25.77 56.00 -29.18
CA ASP A 542 25.23 55.21 -30.29
C ASP A 542 24.69 53.86 -29.79
N LEU A 543 25.41 53.21 -28.87
CA LEU A 543 24.91 52.01 -28.18
C LEU A 543 23.65 52.32 -27.36
N GLN A 544 23.64 53.41 -26.59
CA GLN A 544 22.49 53.84 -25.80
C GLN A 544 21.25 54.02 -26.68
N LYS A 545 21.35 54.71 -27.82
CA LYS A 545 20.23 54.92 -28.74
C LYS A 545 19.70 53.63 -29.34
N VAL A 546 20.58 52.70 -29.69
CA VAL A 546 20.15 51.38 -30.18
C VAL A 546 19.39 50.65 -29.08
N PHE A 547 19.88 50.67 -27.84
CA PHE A 547 19.20 49.99 -26.74
C PHE A 547 17.92 50.70 -26.29
N GLU A 548 17.84 52.03 -26.39
CA GLU A 548 16.61 52.82 -26.15
C GLU A 548 15.49 52.42 -27.11
N SER A 549 15.83 52.00 -28.34
CA SER A 549 14.84 51.55 -29.33
C SER A 549 14.11 50.26 -28.94
N PHE A 550 14.59 49.54 -27.92
CA PHE A 550 13.87 48.41 -27.31
C PHE A 550 12.85 48.84 -26.24
N ASP A 551 12.63 50.14 -26.04
CA ASP A 551 11.62 50.70 -25.12
C ASP A 551 11.71 50.14 -23.68
N GLY A 552 12.93 49.88 -23.20
CA GLY A 552 13.19 49.31 -21.87
C GLY A 552 12.91 47.81 -21.73
N LEU A 553 12.52 47.11 -22.81
CA LEU A 553 12.34 45.65 -22.82
C LEU A 553 13.67 44.89 -22.80
N MET A 554 14.75 45.55 -23.20
CA MET A 554 16.11 45.04 -23.16
C MET A 554 17.05 46.12 -22.65
N LEU A 555 17.73 45.82 -21.54
CA LEU A 555 18.77 46.67 -20.97
C LEU A 555 20.09 45.93 -21.01
N CYS A 556 21.21 46.65 -21.02
CA CYS A 556 22.53 46.03 -20.98
C CYS A 556 23.46 46.82 -20.07
N SER A 557 24.09 46.13 -19.11
CA SER A 557 25.22 46.72 -18.40
C SER A 557 26.47 46.55 -19.24
N ALA A 558 27.34 47.55 -19.28
CA ALA A 558 28.59 47.44 -20.00
C ALA A 558 29.68 48.34 -19.44
N LEU A 559 30.91 47.83 -19.42
CA LEU A 559 32.12 48.62 -19.28
C LEU A 559 32.81 48.70 -20.64
N ILE A 560 33.00 49.93 -21.14
CA ILE A 560 33.75 50.19 -22.37
C ILE A 560 35.04 50.89 -21.97
N GLY A 561 36.18 50.34 -22.37
CA GLY A 561 37.49 50.89 -22.06
C GLY A 561 38.36 51.03 -23.28
N LEU A 562 39.32 51.94 -23.19
CA LEU A 562 40.28 52.27 -24.23
C LEU A 562 41.63 52.52 -23.58
N ILE A 563 42.65 51.76 -23.99
CA ILE A 563 44.00 51.82 -23.43
C ILE A 563 44.93 52.38 -24.49
N ASP A 564 45.61 53.45 -24.12
CA ASP A 564 46.73 53.99 -24.88
C ASP A 564 47.97 53.13 -24.62
N THR A 565 48.50 52.50 -25.68
CA THR A 565 49.68 51.63 -25.60
C THR A 565 51.00 52.39 -25.50
N GLU A 566 50.99 53.70 -25.72
CA GLU A 566 52.16 54.58 -25.62
C GLU A 566 52.28 55.18 -24.23
N THR A 567 51.18 55.70 -23.69
CA THR A 567 51.18 56.39 -22.39
C THR A 567 50.78 55.48 -21.23
N GLY A 568 50.09 54.36 -21.49
CA GLY A 568 49.51 53.52 -20.44
C GLY A 568 48.26 54.12 -19.81
N CYS A 569 47.65 55.13 -20.47
CA CYS A 569 46.44 55.77 -19.97
C CYS A 569 45.19 54.95 -20.33
N LEU A 570 44.38 54.65 -19.32
CA LEU A 570 43.05 54.04 -19.47
C LEU A 570 41.99 55.13 -19.53
N TYR A 571 41.15 55.06 -20.55
CA TYR A 571 39.90 55.79 -20.64
C TYR A 571 38.75 54.81 -20.52
N SER A 572 37.76 55.03 -19.65
CA SER A 572 36.63 54.10 -19.51
C SER A 572 35.30 54.80 -19.24
N ILE A 573 34.22 54.13 -19.66
CA ILE A 573 32.83 54.47 -19.33
C ILE A 573 32.19 53.21 -18.75
N ASN A 574 31.60 53.35 -17.57
CA ASN A 574 30.85 52.27 -16.91
C ASN A 574 29.35 52.58 -16.91
N ALA A 575 28.56 51.68 -17.49
CA ALA A 575 27.10 51.71 -17.49
C ALA A 575 26.55 50.58 -16.62
N GLU A 576 26.43 50.84 -15.32
CA GLU A 576 25.90 49.92 -14.30
C GLU A 576 26.48 48.48 -14.38
N HIS A 577 27.72 48.35 -14.80
CA HIS A 577 28.48 47.11 -14.82
C HIS A 577 29.37 47.05 -13.56
N PRO A 578 29.78 45.87 -13.07
CA PRO A 578 30.61 45.77 -11.88
C PRO A 578 31.91 46.57 -12.00
N TYR A 579 32.32 47.18 -10.88
CA TYR A 579 33.47 48.08 -10.86
C TYR A 579 34.75 47.38 -11.32
N THR A 580 35.53 48.08 -12.13
CA THR A 580 36.84 47.63 -12.57
C THR A 580 37.78 47.53 -11.37
N VAL A 581 38.61 46.48 -11.30
CA VAL A 581 39.59 46.28 -10.24
C VAL A 581 41.00 46.57 -10.78
N LEU A 582 41.75 47.40 -10.07
CA LEU A 582 43.18 47.60 -10.28
C LEU A 582 43.96 46.75 -9.28
N TYR A 583 44.83 45.89 -9.79
CA TYR A 583 45.76 45.12 -8.98
C TYR A 583 47.18 45.65 -9.18
N ARG A 584 47.72 46.28 -8.13
CA ARG A 584 49.03 46.93 -8.10
C ARG A 584 49.72 46.60 -6.78
N ASN A 585 51.02 46.28 -6.82
CA ASN A 585 51.82 46.00 -5.62
C ASN A 585 51.20 44.95 -4.68
N LYS A 586 50.62 43.88 -5.26
CA LYS A 586 49.94 42.79 -4.54
C LYS A 586 48.66 43.18 -3.78
N LYS A 587 48.08 44.34 -4.08
CA LYS A 587 46.79 44.78 -3.52
C LYS A 587 45.78 45.02 -4.64
N ALA A 588 44.53 44.66 -4.40
CA ALA A 588 43.42 44.91 -5.31
C ALA A 588 42.54 46.05 -4.79
N GLU A 589 42.20 47.00 -5.64
CA GLU A 589 41.28 48.10 -5.32
C GLU A 589 40.25 48.31 -6.44
N PHE A 590 39.02 48.69 -6.09
CA PHE A 590 38.02 49.11 -7.07
C PHE A 590 38.36 50.49 -7.63
N LEU A 591 38.24 50.64 -8.94
CA LEU A 591 38.28 51.94 -9.61
C LEU A 591 36.90 52.58 -9.54
N ASP A 592 36.87 53.81 -9.01
CA ASP A 592 35.79 54.80 -9.08
C ASP A 592 34.38 54.32 -8.66
N LEU A 593 34.12 54.37 -7.35
CA LEU A 593 32.86 53.97 -6.70
C LEU A 593 31.65 54.91 -6.97
N ASP A 594 31.87 56.13 -7.50
CA ASP A 594 30.86 57.21 -7.47
C ASP A 594 30.28 57.64 -8.85
N ASN A 595 30.77 57.07 -9.96
CA ASN A 595 30.57 57.64 -11.32
C ASN A 595 29.92 56.69 -12.34
N SER A 596 29.11 55.70 -11.92
CA SER A 596 28.40 54.82 -12.84
C SER A 596 27.21 55.51 -13.53
N LEU A 597 27.10 55.30 -14.85
CA LEU A 597 25.92 55.64 -15.65
C LEU A 597 24.87 54.54 -15.53
N TYR A 598 23.60 54.86 -15.83
CA TYR A 598 22.54 53.85 -15.94
C TYR A 598 22.84 52.84 -17.07
N LYS A 599 22.26 51.64 -16.98
CA LYS A 599 22.34 50.60 -18.03
C LYS A 599 21.93 51.14 -19.40
N LEU A 600 22.55 50.62 -20.45
CA LEU A 600 22.19 50.93 -21.82
C LEU A 600 20.71 50.62 -22.06
N GLY A 601 19.97 51.57 -22.63
CA GLY A 601 18.54 51.45 -22.96
C GLY A 601 17.57 52.04 -21.93
N THR A 602 18.04 52.53 -20.79
CA THR A 602 17.16 53.27 -19.86
C THR A 602 16.72 54.61 -20.46
N SER A 603 15.41 54.90 -20.41
CA SER A 603 14.79 56.11 -20.98
C SER A 603 14.91 57.38 -20.11
N TRP A 604 15.46 57.27 -18.89
CA TRP A 604 15.65 58.41 -17.99
C TRP A 604 16.88 59.25 -18.32
N PHE A 605 16.88 60.50 -17.86
CA PHE A 605 18.00 61.44 -18.01
C PHE A 605 19.30 60.82 -17.44
N GLN A 606 20.25 60.47 -18.30
CA GLN A 606 21.57 60.06 -17.87
C GLN A 606 22.22 61.22 -17.08
N LYS A 607 22.80 60.92 -15.90
CA LYS A 607 23.81 61.80 -15.30
C LYS A 607 24.85 62.07 -16.39
N GLY A 608 25.20 63.32 -16.65
CA GLY A 608 25.98 63.68 -17.84
C GLY A 608 27.19 62.76 -18.04
N ILE A 609 27.37 62.24 -19.27
CA ILE A 609 28.37 61.22 -19.61
C ILE A 609 29.76 61.62 -19.10
N HIS A 610 30.35 60.75 -18.28
CA HIS A 610 31.65 60.90 -17.64
C HIS A 610 32.61 59.82 -18.17
N VAL A 611 33.75 60.22 -18.73
CA VAL A 611 34.85 59.30 -19.09
C VAL A 611 35.89 59.35 -17.99
N ILE A 612 36.10 58.22 -17.33
CA ILE A 612 37.15 58.03 -16.35
C ILE A 612 38.50 57.98 -17.08
N VAL A 613 39.49 58.69 -16.56
CA VAL A 613 40.86 58.68 -17.10
C VAL A 613 41.82 58.31 -15.99
N LYS A 614 42.55 57.20 -16.14
CA LYS A 614 43.44 56.66 -15.11
C LYS A 614 44.79 56.25 -15.70
N GLN A 615 45.87 56.66 -15.05
CA GLN A 615 47.22 56.25 -15.41
C GLN A 615 47.53 54.84 -14.90
N LEU A 616 47.99 53.97 -15.80
CA LEU A 616 48.51 52.63 -15.48
C LEU A 616 50.04 52.62 -15.62
N PHE A 617 50.69 51.80 -14.83
CA PHE A 617 52.13 51.59 -14.86
C PHE A 617 52.45 50.16 -15.31
N ILE A 618 53.69 49.97 -15.76
CA ILE A 618 54.19 48.66 -16.16
C ILE A 618 54.05 47.68 -14.97
N GLY A 619 53.45 46.53 -15.23
CA GLY A 619 53.17 45.49 -14.23
C GLY A 619 51.78 45.59 -13.60
N ASP A 620 51.04 46.68 -13.79
CA ASP A 620 49.66 46.78 -13.32
C ASP A 620 48.74 45.82 -14.08
N VAL A 621 47.72 45.33 -13.37
CA VAL A 621 46.68 44.47 -13.92
C VAL A 621 45.31 45.11 -13.69
N ILE A 622 44.53 45.24 -14.76
CA ILE A 622 43.12 45.63 -14.72
C ILE A 622 42.24 44.40 -14.89
N LEU A 623 41.21 44.30 -14.07
CA LEU A 623 40.21 43.23 -14.13
C LEU A 623 38.80 43.82 -14.22
N THR A 624 38.03 43.39 -15.23
CA THR A 624 36.61 43.74 -15.39
C THR A 624 35.77 42.50 -15.66
N GLY A 625 34.63 42.36 -15.01
CA GLY A 625 33.77 41.17 -15.14
C GLY A 625 32.29 41.50 -14.95
N SER A 626 31.42 40.62 -15.46
CA SER A 626 29.96 40.69 -15.29
C SER A 626 29.51 40.42 -13.85
N ASP A 627 28.21 40.65 -13.60
CA ASP A 627 27.58 40.47 -12.29
C ASP A 627 27.79 39.02 -11.77
N GLY A 628 27.97 38.04 -12.66
CA GLY A 628 28.29 36.66 -12.30
C GLY A 628 29.57 36.48 -11.48
N ARG A 629 30.49 37.45 -11.47
CA ARG A 629 31.68 37.40 -10.60
C ARG A 629 31.36 37.66 -9.12
N GLU A 630 30.22 38.27 -8.84
CA GLU A 630 29.72 38.64 -7.50
C GLU A 630 28.55 37.72 -7.08
N ASP A 631 27.73 37.25 -8.03
CA ASP A 631 26.59 36.35 -7.84
C ASP A 631 26.99 34.87 -7.65
N ILE A 632 27.59 34.59 -6.50
CA ILE A 632 28.05 33.25 -6.11
C ILE A 632 27.16 32.68 -5.01
N LEU A 633 26.57 31.51 -5.25
CA LEU A 633 25.81 30.76 -4.25
C LEU A 633 26.76 30.04 -3.29
N ILE A 634 26.83 30.55 -2.05
CA ILE A 634 27.66 29.97 -0.98
C ILE A 634 26.77 29.17 -0.03
N ARG A 635 27.27 28.01 0.41
CA ARG A 635 26.61 27.18 1.42
C ARG A 635 26.94 27.73 2.80
N THR A 636 25.92 28.21 3.52
CA THR A 636 26.07 28.71 4.90
C THR A 636 26.30 27.56 5.89
N GLU A 637 26.80 27.90 7.08
CA GLU A 637 27.03 26.96 8.20
C GLU A 637 25.77 26.19 8.63
N LEU A 638 24.58 26.74 8.33
CA LEU A 638 23.26 26.13 8.60
C LEU A 638 22.74 25.22 7.48
N ASN A 639 23.58 24.84 6.51
CA ASN A 639 23.20 24.05 5.34
C ASN A 639 22.17 24.73 4.39
N GLN A 640 22.01 26.05 4.50
CA GLN A 640 21.17 26.84 3.60
C GLN A 640 22.02 27.52 2.53
N TYR A 641 21.50 27.60 1.31
CA TYR A 641 22.15 28.27 0.20
C TYR A 641 21.75 29.75 0.19
N SER A 642 22.72 30.67 0.24
CA SER A 642 22.49 32.11 0.12
C SER A 642 23.45 32.72 -0.90
N ILE A 643 23.01 33.77 -1.59
CA ILE A 643 23.88 34.55 -2.47
C ILE A 643 24.92 35.27 -1.59
N ASN A 644 26.16 35.32 -2.04
CA ASN A 644 27.22 36.02 -1.33
C ASN A 644 26.91 37.52 -1.24
N GLU A 645 26.84 38.05 -0.01
CA GLU A 645 26.65 39.49 0.24
C GLU A 645 28.00 40.22 0.46
N ASN A 646 29.12 39.50 0.54
CA ASN A 646 30.43 40.12 0.73
C ASN A 646 30.94 40.76 -0.57
N SER A 647 30.88 42.09 -0.64
CA SER A 647 31.37 42.90 -1.75
C SER A 647 32.87 42.78 -2.02
N ASN A 648 33.65 42.28 -1.05
CA ASN A 648 35.11 42.16 -1.15
C ASN A 648 35.57 40.76 -1.59
N LEU A 649 34.66 39.79 -1.75
CA LEU A 649 35.02 38.41 -2.12
C LEU A 649 35.83 38.39 -3.43
N PHE A 650 35.45 39.23 -4.39
CA PHE A 650 36.17 39.32 -5.66
C PHE A 650 37.58 39.91 -5.46
N LEU A 651 37.75 40.95 -4.65
CA LEU A 651 39.08 41.50 -4.33
C LEU A 651 39.98 40.46 -3.66
N GLU A 652 39.45 39.71 -2.70
CA GLU A 652 40.18 38.59 -2.07
C GLU A 652 40.58 37.54 -3.10
N ALA A 653 39.70 37.21 -4.04
CA ALA A 653 40.00 36.26 -5.12
C ALA A 653 41.15 36.77 -6.01
N VAL A 654 41.16 38.07 -6.33
CA VAL A 654 42.21 38.71 -7.11
C VAL A 654 43.56 38.66 -6.38
N GLU A 655 43.59 39.03 -5.10
CA GLU A 655 44.83 39.04 -4.30
C GLU A 655 45.40 37.63 -4.09
N ASN A 656 44.55 36.66 -3.74
CA ASN A 656 44.97 35.27 -3.53
C ASN A 656 45.43 34.59 -4.83
N SER A 657 44.91 35.03 -5.97
CA SER A 657 45.25 34.50 -7.30
C SER A 657 46.39 35.26 -7.97
N LEU A 658 47.01 36.24 -7.29
CA LEU A 658 48.05 37.11 -7.84
C LEU A 658 47.63 37.83 -9.14
N GLY A 659 46.34 38.12 -9.28
CA GLY A 659 45.77 38.75 -10.47
C GLY A 659 45.68 37.84 -11.71
N ASP A 660 45.85 36.52 -11.59
CA ASP A 660 45.69 35.57 -12.69
C ASP A 660 44.21 35.21 -12.94
N SER A 661 43.73 35.33 -14.19
CA SER A 661 42.30 35.17 -14.50
C SER A 661 41.80 33.74 -14.27
N GLU A 662 42.57 32.71 -14.64
CA GLU A 662 42.13 31.32 -14.48
C GLU A 662 42.06 30.93 -13.01
N ASN A 663 43.05 31.36 -12.22
CA ASN A 663 43.08 31.10 -10.79
C ASN A 663 41.97 31.87 -10.07
N ILE A 664 41.65 33.10 -10.50
CA ILE A 664 40.48 33.84 -9.99
C ILE A 664 39.20 33.02 -10.23
N PHE A 665 38.99 32.53 -11.46
CA PHE A 665 37.81 31.73 -11.79
C PHE A 665 37.73 30.45 -10.95
N LYS A 666 38.84 29.69 -10.84
CA LYS A 666 38.92 28.47 -10.01
C LYS A 666 38.70 28.77 -8.53
N TYR A 667 39.23 29.87 -8.03
CA TYR A 667 39.05 30.30 -6.64
C TYR A 667 37.57 30.59 -6.35
N LEU A 668 36.90 31.37 -7.20
CA LEU A 668 35.46 31.67 -7.06
C LEU A 668 34.61 30.39 -7.18
N GLN A 669 34.92 29.51 -8.13
CA GLN A 669 34.25 28.21 -8.30
C GLN A 669 34.43 27.29 -7.08
N SER A 670 35.57 27.37 -6.38
CA SER A 670 35.81 26.60 -5.16
C SER A 670 35.00 27.10 -3.96
N ARG A 671 34.55 28.37 -3.99
CA ARG A 671 33.76 29.00 -2.93
C ARG A 671 32.26 28.76 -3.08
N GLY A 672 31.76 28.57 -4.31
CA GLY A 672 30.35 28.35 -4.58
C GLY A 672 30.03 28.14 -6.06
N ASN A 673 28.74 28.00 -6.37
CA ASN A 673 28.27 27.84 -7.75
C ASN A 673 27.84 29.20 -8.33
N PHE A 674 28.19 29.46 -9.59
CA PHE A 674 27.70 30.62 -10.34
C PHE A 674 26.20 30.49 -10.63
N THR A 675 25.43 31.54 -10.36
CA THR A 675 23.97 31.60 -10.65
C THR A 675 23.62 32.36 -11.92
N ASP A 676 24.60 33.03 -12.52
CA ASP A 676 24.47 33.76 -13.76
C ASP A 676 25.62 33.49 -14.73
N ASP A 677 25.53 34.12 -15.90
CA ASP A 677 26.62 34.18 -16.87
C ASP A 677 27.86 34.85 -16.22
N PHE A 678 29.06 34.31 -16.51
CA PHE A 678 30.32 34.81 -15.96
C PHE A 678 31.24 35.25 -17.08
N SER A 679 31.70 36.51 -17.00
CA SER A 679 32.71 37.07 -17.88
C SER A 679 33.82 37.73 -17.06
N LEU A 680 35.05 37.65 -17.56
CA LEU A 680 36.20 38.31 -16.96
C LEU A 680 37.21 38.69 -18.05
N ILE A 681 37.62 39.95 -18.09
CA ILE A 681 38.75 40.43 -18.89
C ILE A 681 39.85 40.86 -17.93
N ARG A 682 41.05 40.34 -18.13
CA ARG A 682 42.28 40.72 -17.46
C ARG A 682 43.19 41.40 -18.48
N ILE A 683 43.69 42.58 -18.15
CA ILE A 683 44.64 43.34 -18.98
C ILE A 683 45.85 43.71 -18.14
N GLN A 684 47.02 43.22 -18.51
CA GLN A 684 48.30 43.54 -17.87
C GLN A 684 49.16 44.42 -18.79
N ILE A 685 49.74 45.48 -18.23
CA ILE A 685 50.71 46.33 -18.95
C ILE A 685 52.08 45.67 -18.89
N LEU A 686 52.58 45.16 -20.02
CA LEU A 686 53.92 44.57 -20.14
C LEU A 686 54.99 45.62 -20.44
N GLY A 687 54.64 46.63 -21.22
CA GLY A 687 55.53 47.69 -21.66
C GLY A 687 54.76 48.80 -22.37
N LEU A 688 55.46 49.88 -22.71
CA LEU A 688 54.89 51.03 -23.43
C LEU A 688 55.62 51.21 -24.76
N ASN A 689 54.88 51.57 -25.81
CA ASN A 689 55.45 51.86 -27.12
C ASN A 689 56.14 53.23 -27.12
N THR A 690 57.41 53.28 -26.73
CA THR A 690 58.17 54.54 -26.60
C THR A 690 58.65 55.14 -27.93
N GLY A 691 58.32 54.53 -29.08
CA GLY A 691 58.75 54.97 -30.40
C GLY A 691 58.11 56.29 -30.84
N GLU A 692 56.82 56.47 -30.57
CA GLU A 692 56.10 57.71 -30.90
C GLU A 692 56.36 58.84 -29.90
N SER A 693 56.61 58.53 -28.62
CA SER A 693 56.98 59.55 -27.63
C SER A 693 58.22 60.35 -28.06
N HIS A 694 59.20 59.71 -28.73
CA HIS A 694 60.33 60.39 -29.34
C HIS A 694 59.93 61.31 -30.49
N LYS A 695 58.97 60.88 -31.33
CA LYS A 695 58.46 61.67 -32.48
C LYS A 695 57.65 62.88 -32.00
N ILE A 696 56.89 62.73 -30.92
CA ILE A 696 56.14 63.83 -30.29
C ILE A 696 57.11 64.81 -29.63
N LEU A 697 58.12 64.32 -28.91
CA LEU A 697 59.15 65.18 -28.32
C LEU A 697 60.04 65.84 -29.38
N SER A 698 60.25 65.19 -30.54
CA SER A 698 60.99 65.83 -31.64
C SER A 698 60.27 67.03 -32.23
N LEU A 699 58.96 67.14 -31.98
CA LEU A 699 58.23 68.37 -32.24
C LEU A 699 58.68 69.51 -31.32
N LEU A 700 59.68 69.38 -30.45
CA LEU A 700 60.20 70.48 -29.63
C LEU A 700 61.70 70.71 -29.83
N ASP A 701 62.32 70.15 -30.88
CA ASP A 701 63.77 70.23 -31.13
C ASP A 701 64.32 71.66 -31.16
N ASP A 702 63.51 72.59 -31.69
CA ASP A 702 63.88 74.01 -31.78
C ASP A 702 63.85 74.73 -30.41
N ILE A 703 63.24 74.12 -29.40
CA ILE A 703 62.95 74.68 -28.08
C ILE A 703 63.78 73.96 -27.00
N ILE A 704 64.00 72.64 -27.14
CA ILE A 704 64.65 71.77 -26.14
C ILE A 704 65.48 70.70 -26.85
N ASP A 705 66.64 70.36 -26.29
CA ASP A 705 67.35 69.12 -26.64
C ASP A 705 66.64 67.91 -26.01
N TYR A 706 65.69 67.35 -26.77
CA TYR A 706 64.87 66.22 -26.34
C TYR A 706 65.66 64.90 -26.17
N HIS A 707 66.83 64.77 -26.82
CA HIS A 707 67.63 63.54 -26.74
C HIS A 707 68.28 63.37 -25.36
N GLU A 708 68.64 64.45 -24.67
CA GLU A 708 69.04 64.39 -23.26
C GLU A 708 67.85 64.14 -22.34
N LEU A 709 66.70 64.75 -22.64
CA LEU A 709 65.50 64.63 -21.82
C LEU A 709 64.94 63.21 -21.77
N PHE A 710 65.00 62.48 -22.89
CA PHE A 710 64.51 61.10 -22.95
C PHE A 710 65.33 60.12 -22.11
N LYS A 711 66.56 60.49 -21.71
CA LYS A 711 67.41 59.67 -20.82
C LYS A 711 66.94 59.74 -19.37
N GLU A 712 66.30 60.83 -18.94
CA GLU A 712 65.71 61.01 -17.60
C GLU A 712 64.17 60.94 -17.66
N LYS A 713 63.63 59.79 -18.07
CA LYS A 713 62.18 59.58 -18.33
C LYS A 713 61.24 60.08 -17.22
N ASP A 714 61.66 60.00 -15.95
CA ASP A 714 60.81 60.32 -14.80
C ASP A 714 60.68 61.84 -14.53
N ARG A 715 61.40 62.70 -15.25
CA ARG A 715 61.40 64.17 -15.05
C ARG A 715 60.91 64.97 -16.25
N ILE A 716 60.44 64.30 -17.29
CA ILE A 716 60.01 64.94 -18.55
C ILE A 716 58.88 65.95 -18.28
N GLU A 717 57.89 65.58 -17.46
CA GLU A 717 56.77 66.47 -17.11
C GLU A 717 57.25 67.73 -16.37
N ASP A 718 57.94 67.55 -15.23
CA ASP A 718 58.48 68.64 -14.41
C ASP A 718 59.38 69.59 -15.21
N TYR A 719 60.21 69.05 -16.09
CA TYR A 719 61.11 69.85 -16.93
C TYR A 719 60.34 70.68 -17.95
N LEU A 720 59.40 70.08 -18.67
CA LEU A 720 58.55 70.78 -19.64
C LEU A 720 57.64 71.80 -18.97
N GLU A 721 57.12 71.50 -17.78
CA GLU A 721 56.35 72.45 -16.95
C GLU A 721 57.22 73.65 -16.53
N ASN A 722 58.46 73.41 -16.08
CA ASN A 722 59.39 74.48 -15.74
C ASN A 722 59.72 75.37 -16.93
N ILE A 723 59.91 74.80 -18.12
CA ILE A 723 60.14 75.56 -19.35
C ILE A 723 58.92 76.39 -19.73
N PHE A 724 57.74 75.79 -19.64
CA PHE A 724 56.48 76.46 -19.88
C PHE A 724 56.30 77.69 -18.97
N LEU A 725 56.61 77.56 -17.67
CA LEU A 725 56.45 78.62 -16.69
C LEU A 725 57.52 79.71 -16.78
N ASN A 726 58.79 79.34 -16.98
CA ASN A 726 59.91 80.26 -16.76
C ASN A 726 60.60 80.74 -18.05
N THR A 727 60.49 80.00 -19.14
CA THR A 727 61.38 80.19 -20.31
C THR A 727 60.63 80.69 -21.54
N LEU A 728 59.39 80.23 -21.77
CA LEU A 728 58.64 80.56 -22.97
C LEU A 728 57.93 81.91 -22.87
N LYS A 729 58.16 82.78 -23.86
CA LYS A 729 57.48 84.09 -23.98
C LYS A 729 56.40 84.12 -25.06
N SER A 730 56.56 83.34 -26.14
CA SER A 730 55.59 83.23 -27.23
C SER A 730 54.41 82.36 -26.82
N ASP A 731 53.19 82.83 -27.06
CA ASP A 731 51.97 82.03 -26.82
C ASP A 731 51.91 80.81 -27.74
N TYR A 732 52.51 80.86 -28.94
CA TYR A 732 52.59 79.71 -29.85
C TYR A 732 53.51 78.61 -29.33
N ASP A 733 54.68 78.95 -28.77
CA ASP A 733 55.60 77.95 -28.20
C ASP A 733 55.01 77.34 -26.92
N LYS A 734 54.32 78.15 -26.11
CA LYS A 734 53.56 77.69 -24.94
C LYS A 734 52.48 76.68 -25.32
N ILE A 735 51.76 76.91 -26.41
CA ILE A 735 50.77 75.97 -26.95
C ILE A 735 51.46 74.67 -27.37
N ARG A 736 52.53 74.73 -28.18
CA ARG A 736 53.26 73.56 -28.67
C ARG A 736 53.76 72.68 -27.52
N VAL A 737 54.30 73.28 -26.45
CA VAL A 737 54.73 72.54 -25.24
C VAL A 737 53.54 71.94 -24.48
N LYS A 738 52.42 72.67 -24.34
CA LYS A 738 51.24 72.13 -23.64
C LYS A 738 50.49 71.07 -24.45
N GLU A 739 50.55 71.09 -25.78
CA GLU A 739 50.07 70.00 -26.64
C GLU A 739 50.87 68.73 -26.37
N VAL A 740 52.21 68.82 -26.44
CA VAL A 740 53.11 67.69 -26.14
C VAL A 740 52.89 67.15 -24.72
N LEU A 741 52.79 68.03 -23.71
CA LEU A 741 52.47 67.62 -22.33
C LEU A 741 51.11 66.93 -22.25
N SER A 742 50.10 67.43 -22.95
CA SER A 742 48.76 66.81 -22.95
C SER A 742 48.69 65.46 -23.67
N ASP A 743 49.59 65.20 -24.61
CA ASP A 743 49.69 63.93 -25.33
C ASP A 743 50.55 62.91 -24.60
N LEU A 744 51.58 63.34 -23.86
CA LEU A 744 52.43 62.47 -23.04
C LEU A 744 51.83 62.13 -21.68
N PHE A 745 51.16 63.10 -21.05
CA PHE A 745 50.54 62.97 -19.74
C PHE A 745 49.03 63.24 -19.82
N PRO A 746 48.30 62.43 -20.61
CA PRO A 746 46.91 62.71 -20.90
C PRO A 746 46.00 62.59 -19.68
N TYR A 747 46.43 62.01 -18.57
CA TYR A 747 45.63 61.91 -17.35
C TYR A 747 45.57 63.22 -16.54
N HIS A 748 46.49 64.16 -16.75
CA HIS A 748 46.50 65.46 -16.07
C HIS A 748 45.54 66.46 -16.74
N ILE A 749 44.35 66.63 -16.14
CA ILE A 749 43.32 67.56 -16.66
C ILE A 749 43.80 69.02 -16.72
N HIS A 750 44.71 69.41 -15.83
CA HIS A 750 45.25 70.77 -15.75
C HIS A 750 45.99 71.21 -17.02
N HIS A 751 46.67 70.28 -17.71
CA HIS A 751 47.32 70.58 -18.99
C HIS A 751 46.29 70.97 -20.05
N LEU A 752 45.14 70.29 -20.09
CA LEU A 752 44.05 70.62 -21.00
C LEU A 752 43.41 71.96 -20.65
N GLU A 753 43.20 72.27 -19.37
CA GLU A 753 42.65 73.56 -18.94
C GLU A 753 43.55 74.73 -19.37
N THR A 754 44.86 74.56 -19.18
CA THR A 754 45.86 75.53 -19.60
C THR A 754 45.87 75.69 -21.13
N LEU A 755 45.86 74.57 -21.87
CA LEU A 755 45.84 74.56 -23.33
C LEU A 755 44.59 75.24 -23.90
N ARG A 756 43.41 74.98 -23.30
CA ARG A 756 42.14 75.66 -23.63
C ARG A 756 42.27 77.18 -23.48
N ASN A 757 42.82 77.64 -22.36
CA ASN A 757 42.98 79.07 -22.07
C ASN A 757 43.93 79.74 -23.07
N LEU A 758 45.06 79.08 -23.39
CA LEU A 758 46.00 79.57 -24.39
C LEU A 758 45.35 79.66 -25.78
N TYR A 759 44.63 78.62 -26.22
CA TYR A 759 43.91 78.65 -27.48
C TYR A 759 42.86 79.75 -27.56
N SER A 760 42.12 79.96 -26.46
CA SER A 760 41.16 81.05 -26.37
C SER A 760 41.83 82.43 -26.44
N SER A 761 43.03 82.60 -25.87
CA SER A 761 43.75 83.87 -25.84
C SER A 761 44.26 84.32 -27.21
N ILE A 762 44.64 83.37 -28.07
CA ILE A 762 45.12 83.64 -29.44
C ILE A 762 44.00 83.63 -30.49
N GLY A 763 42.73 83.54 -30.06
CA GLY A 763 41.55 83.57 -30.95
C GLY A 763 41.25 82.26 -31.69
N ARG A 764 41.95 81.16 -31.40
CA ARG A 764 41.65 79.81 -31.92
C ARG A 764 40.48 79.19 -31.14
N TYR A 765 39.29 79.78 -31.30
CA TYR A 765 38.12 79.41 -30.50
C TYR A 765 37.59 78.00 -30.76
N GLU A 766 37.74 77.46 -31.98
CA GLU A 766 37.31 76.09 -32.31
C GLU A 766 38.15 75.04 -31.57
N ASP A 767 39.47 75.20 -31.55
CA ASP A 767 40.39 74.33 -30.81
C ASP A 767 40.16 74.45 -29.30
N ALA A 768 40.01 75.67 -28.79
CA ALA A 768 39.65 75.90 -27.39
C ALA A 768 38.32 75.22 -27.02
N ALA A 769 37.31 75.27 -27.89
CA ALA A 769 36.04 74.59 -27.65
C ALA A 769 36.18 73.07 -27.67
N SER A 770 37.02 72.53 -28.56
CA SER A 770 37.35 71.09 -28.61
C SER A 770 38.00 70.61 -27.31
N ILE A 771 39.03 71.32 -26.81
CA ILE A 771 39.68 71.01 -25.53
C ILE A 771 38.70 71.18 -24.36
N GLY A 772 37.87 72.24 -24.37
CA GLY A 772 36.83 72.43 -23.36
C GLY A 772 35.83 71.27 -23.32
N GLU A 773 35.44 70.72 -24.47
CA GLU A 773 34.58 69.54 -24.53
C GLU A 773 35.28 68.29 -23.99
N ARG A 774 36.58 68.09 -24.25
CA ARG A 774 37.36 66.99 -23.63
C ARG A 774 37.33 67.09 -22.10
N ILE A 775 37.58 68.27 -21.54
CA ILE A 775 37.51 68.53 -20.09
C ILE A 775 36.09 68.25 -19.58
N ARG A 776 35.05 68.67 -20.30
CA ARG A 776 33.64 68.44 -19.90
C ARG A 776 33.26 66.96 -19.88
N ILE A 777 33.86 66.15 -20.75
CA ILE A 777 33.61 64.71 -20.79
C ILE A 777 34.31 64.00 -19.61
N ARG A 778 35.50 64.48 -19.22
CA ARG A 778 36.26 63.94 -18.08
C ARG A 778 35.73 64.41 -16.73
N ASP A 779 35.33 65.67 -16.63
CA ASP A 779 34.69 66.25 -15.46
C ASP A 779 33.45 67.07 -15.86
N PRO A 780 32.28 66.41 -15.95
CA PRO A 780 31.02 67.03 -16.31
C PRO A 780 30.49 68.04 -15.29
N TYR A 781 31.06 68.10 -14.08
CA TYR A 781 30.62 68.94 -12.97
C TYR A 781 31.57 70.12 -12.71
N ASN A 782 32.71 70.20 -13.41
CA ASN A 782 33.61 71.36 -13.39
C ASN A 782 32.90 72.63 -13.90
N LYS A 783 32.45 73.46 -12.95
CA LYS A 783 31.73 74.72 -13.24
C LYS A 783 32.58 75.70 -14.05
N GLU A 784 33.86 75.83 -13.75
CA GLU A 784 34.77 76.76 -14.42
C GLU A 784 34.90 76.42 -15.91
N ASN A 785 35.01 75.14 -16.24
CA ASN A 785 35.06 74.68 -17.62
C ASN A 785 33.73 74.88 -18.35
N LEU A 786 32.59 74.64 -17.69
CA LEU A 786 31.28 74.90 -18.29
C LEU A 786 31.08 76.39 -18.62
N VAL A 787 31.44 77.29 -17.70
CA VAL A 787 31.36 78.75 -17.96
C VAL A 787 32.30 79.14 -19.12
N SER A 788 33.50 78.57 -19.16
CA SER A 788 34.45 78.80 -20.26
C SER A 788 33.89 78.33 -21.61
N LEU A 789 33.31 77.12 -21.66
CA LEU A 789 32.65 76.58 -22.85
C LEU A 789 31.45 77.42 -23.30
N LEU A 790 30.66 77.95 -22.37
CA LEU A 790 29.55 78.86 -22.68
C LEU A 790 30.05 80.09 -23.45
N ASN A 791 31.15 80.70 -23.00
CA ASN A 791 31.73 81.87 -23.63
C ASN A 791 32.33 81.54 -25.01
N LEU A 792 33.01 80.40 -25.13
CA LEU A 792 33.52 79.91 -26.41
C LEU A 792 32.40 79.66 -27.43
N TYR A 793 31.30 79.02 -27.01
CA TYR A 793 30.14 78.79 -27.88
C TYR A 793 29.41 80.07 -28.28
N LYS A 794 29.40 81.10 -27.43
CA LYS A 794 28.91 82.44 -27.81
C LYS A 794 29.80 83.06 -28.89
N ASN A 795 31.12 83.00 -28.72
CA ASN A 795 32.08 83.54 -29.70
C ASN A 795 32.00 82.81 -31.05
N LEU A 796 31.78 81.49 -31.05
CA LEU A 796 31.59 80.66 -32.24
C LEU A 796 30.17 80.73 -32.84
N LYS A 797 29.25 81.50 -32.23
CA LYS A 797 27.82 81.59 -32.65
C LYS A 797 27.08 80.26 -32.65
N TYR A 798 27.47 79.31 -31.79
CA TYR A 798 26.80 78.02 -31.62
C TYR A 798 25.57 78.12 -30.72
N HIS A 799 24.61 78.98 -31.11
CA HIS A 799 23.45 79.34 -30.28
C HIS A 799 22.60 78.13 -29.86
N HIS A 800 22.56 77.07 -30.67
CA HIS A 800 21.81 75.85 -30.37
C HIS A 800 22.35 75.05 -29.17
N ARG A 801 23.63 75.21 -28.79
CA ARG A 801 24.25 74.50 -27.66
C ARG A 801 24.14 75.23 -26.33
N LEU A 802 23.83 76.53 -26.36
CA LEU A 802 23.82 77.39 -25.18
C LEU A 802 22.76 77.01 -24.13
N PRO A 803 21.48 76.73 -24.48
CA PRO A 803 20.44 76.48 -23.48
C PRO A 803 20.77 75.30 -22.56
N LYS A 804 21.17 74.17 -23.14
CA LYS A 804 21.53 72.95 -22.40
C LYS A 804 22.70 73.18 -21.43
N LEU A 805 23.62 74.07 -21.78
CA LEU A 805 24.80 74.35 -20.98
C LEU A 805 24.49 75.31 -19.83
N ILE A 806 23.61 76.30 -20.06
CA ILE A 806 23.08 77.21 -19.03
C ILE A 806 22.27 76.42 -18.00
N ASP A 807 21.36 75.55 -18.45
CA ASP A 807 20.55 74.71 -17.55
C ASP A 807 21.43 73.86 -16.64
N LYS A 808 22.52 73.30 -17.19
CA LYS A 808 23.47 72.49 -16.43
C LYS A 808 24.26 73.30 -15.40
N ILE A 809 24.69 74.52 -15.74
CA ILE A 809 25.36 75.43 -14.80
C ILE A 809 24.41 75.81 -13.66
N ASN A 810 23.16 76.16 -13.98
CA ASN A 810 22.16 76.51 -12.97
C ASN A 810 21.82 75.33 -12.04
N ALA A 811 21.80 74.10 -12.56
CA ALA A 811 21.55 72.90 -11.78
C ALA A 811 22.70 72.53 -10.82
N LEU A 812 23.92 73.02 -11.08
CA LEU A 812 25.05 72.89 -10.16
C LEU A 812 24.96 73.93 -9.03
N ASP A 813 24.50 75.14 -9.34
CA ASP A 813 24.36 76.24 -8.39
C ASP A 813 23.21 76.08 -7.39
N SER A 814 22.22 75.23 -7.71
CA SER A 814 21.12 74.91 -6.80
C SER A 814 21.44 73.79 -5.80
N LYS A 815 22.60 73.12 -5.93
CA LYS A 815 23.06 72.01 -5.06
C LYS A 815 24.16 72.41 -4.05
N THR A 816 24.72 73.61 -4.19
CA THR A 816 25.60 74.27 -3.21
C THR A 816 24.80 75.23 -2.36
#